data_AF-A0A337SJ53-F1
#
_entry.id   AF-A0A337SJ53-F1
#
_cell.length_a   1.000
_cell.length_b   1.000
_cell.length_c   1.000
_cell.angle_alpha   90.00
_cell.angle_beta   90.00
_cell.angle_gamma   90.00
#
_symmetry.space_group_name_H-M   'P 1'
#
loop_
_entity.id
_entity.type
_entity.pdbx_description
1 polymer ?
#
loop_
_entity_poly.entity_id
_entity_poly.type
_entity_poly.pdbx_seq_one_letter_code
_entity_poly.pdbx_strand_id
1 'polypeptide(L)'
;MFPLKDAEMGAFTFFASALPHDVCGSNGLPLTPNSIKILGRFQILKTITHPRLCQYVDISRGKHERLVVVAEHCERSLEDLLRERKPMSYSKVLCIAFEVLQGLQYMNKHGIVHRALSPHNILLDRKGHVKLAKFGLYHMTAHGDDVDFPIGYPSYLAPEVIAQGIVKSTDHMPSEKPLPSGPKSDVWSLGIILFELSVGRKLFQSLDISERLKFLLTLDCVDDTIIVLAEEHGCLDIIKDLPENVIDLLKKCLTFHPSKRPTADELMQDKVFSEVSPLYTPFTKPASLFSSSLRCADLTLPEDISQLCKDVNSDYLAERSIEEVYYLWCLAGGDLEKELVNKEIIRSKPPICTLPNFLFEDGESFGQGRDRSSLLDDTTVTLSLCQLRNRLKDVGGEAFYPLLEDDQSNLPHSNSNNELSAAATLPLIIRERDTEYQLNRIILFDRLLKAYPYKKNQIWKEARVDIPPLMRGLTWAALLGVEGAIHAKYDAIDKDTPIPTDRQIEVDIPRCHQYDELLSSPEGHAKFRRVLKAWVVSHPDLVYWQGLDSLCAPFLYLNFNNEALAYACMSAFIPKYLYNFFLKDNSHVIQEYLTVFSQMIAFHDPELSNHLNEIGFIPDLYAIPWFLTMFTHVFPLHKIFHLWDTLLLGNSSFPFCIGVAILQQLRDRLLANGFNECILLFSDLPEIDIERCVRESINLFCWTPKSATYRQHAQPPKPTSDSSGVRSSTPFFSTECPDPPKTDLSRESIPLNDLKSEVSPRISAEDLIDLCELTVTGHFKTPTKKTKSSKPKLLVVDIRNSEDFIRGHISGSINIPFSAAFTADGELTQGPFTSVLQSFKGKVIVIVGQVAKHTAEFAAHLVKMKYPRICILDGGINKIKPTGLLTVPSPQI
;
A
#
# COMPACT_ATOMS: atom_id res chain seq x y z
N MET A 1 2.48 14.08 8.46
CA MET A 1 3.94 14.23 8.62
C MET A 1 4.28 15.70 8.75
N PHE A 2 5.45 16.04 9.29
CA PHE A 2 5.89 17.43 9.31
C PHE A 2 6.35 17.88 7.92
N PRO A 3 6.10 19.15 7.56
CA PRO A 3 6.67 19.74 6.36
C PRO A 3 8.20 19.84 6.49
N LEU A 4 8.90 19.79 5.37
CA LEU A 4 10.37 19.89 5.30
C LEU A 4 10.88 21.18 5.97
N LYS A 5 10.21 22.31 5.71
CA LYS A 5 10.59 23.66 6.15
C LYS A 5 12.07 23.92 5.87
N ASP A 6 12.81 24.15 6.95
CA ASP A 6 14.22 24.48 6.98
C ASP A 6 15.13 23.25 7.12
N ALA A 7 14.55 22.05 7.27
CA ALA A 7 15.30 20.81 7.42
C ALA A 7 15.86 20.33 6.08
N GLU A 8 16.90 19.51 6.18
CA GLU A 8 17.50 18.82 5.05
C GLU A 8 17.18 17.32 5.11
N MET A 9 17.51 16.59 4.04
CA MET A 9 17.49 15.13 4.05
C MET A 9 18.92 14.63 4.19
N GLY A 10 19.19 13.86 5.23
CA GLY A 10 20.48 13.22 5.46
C GLY A 10 20.41 11.73 5.18
N ALA A 11 21.47 11.18 4.59
CA ALA A 11 21.66 9.76 4.37
C ALA A 11 22.90 9.26 5.12
N PHE A 12 22.80 8.11 5.78
CA PHE A 12 23.95 7.41 6.38
C PHE A 12 23.88 5.91 6.05
N THR A 13 25.00 5.19 6.19
CA THR A 13 25.10 3.80 5.74
C THR A 13 25.84 2.92 6.73
N PHE A 14 25.42 1.65 6.79
CA PHE A 14 26.07 0.61 7.58
C PHE A 14 25.85 -0.76 6.93
N PHE A 15 26.51 -1.78 7.44
CA PHE A 15 26.38 -3.15 6.98
C PHE A 15 25.72 -4.04 8.02
N ALA A 16 24.72 -4.82 7.60
CA ALA A 16 24.21 -5.92 8.42
C ALA A 16 25.25 -7.05 8.49
N SER A 17 25.22 -7.83 9.57
CA SER A 17 26.07 -9.03 9.68
C SER A 17 25.65 -10.06 8.65
N ALA A 18 26.63 -10.64 7.95
CA ALA A 18 26.36 -11.64 6.92
C ALA A 18 26.07 -13.00 7.56
N LEU A 19 25.04 -13.69 7.06
CA LEU A 19 24.77 -15.08 7.42
C LEU A 19 25.58 -16.03 6.53
N PRO A 20 25.99 -17.22 7.04
CA PRO A 20 26.63 -18.23 6.21
C PRO A 20 25.70 -18.69 5.08
N HIS A 21 26.23 -18.82 3.86
CA HIS A 21 25.44 -19.13 2.67
C HIS A 21 24.83 -20.55 2.64
N ASP A 22 25.32 -21.46 3.48
CA ASP A 22 24.98 -22.89 3.43
C ASP A 22 24.01 -23.35 4.54
N VAL A 23 23.30 -22.42 5.20
CA VAL A 23 22.42 -22.75 6.34
C VAL A 23 20.96 -22.44 6.00
N CYS A 24 20.11 -23.46 6.11
CA CYS A 24 18.65 -23.32 6.06
C CYS A 24 18.05 -23.19 7.46
N GLY A 25 16.92 -22.49 7.56
CA GLY A 25 16.10 -22.48 8.76
C GLY A 25 15.46 -23.84 9.06
N SER A 26 14.84 -23.97 10.23
CA SER A 26 14.13 -25.19 10.66
C SER A 26 12.97 -25.61 9.75
N ASN A 27 12.49 -24.70 8.90
CA ASN A 27 11.46 -24.91 7.89
C ASN A 27 12.02 -25.32 6.52
N GLY A 28 13.33 -25.54 6.39
CA GLY A 28 13.99 -25.91 5.13
C GLY A 28 14.14 -24.76 4.13
N LEU A 29 13.69 -23.55 4.47
CA LEU A 29 13.90 -22.35 3.65
C LEU A 29 15.24 -21.68 3.97
N PRO A 30 15.85 -20.95 3.02
CA PRO A 30 17.03 -20.13 3.29
C PRO A 30 16.79 -19.18 4.47
N LEU A 31 17.82 -18.97 5.29
CA LEU A 31 17.71 -17.98 6.36
C LEU A 31 17.46 -16.58 5.79
N THR A 32 16.49 -15.86 6.36
CA THR A 32 16.24 -14.46 6.01
C THR A 32 17.49 -13.62 6.29
N PRO A 33 18.06 -12.92 5.30
CA PRO A 33 19.19 -12.01 5.49
C PRO A 33 18.93 -11.00 6.59
N ASN A 34 19.96 -10.67 7.38
CA ASN A 34 19.82 -9.71 8.48
C ASN A 34 19.43 -8.32 7.98
N SER A 35 19.90 -7.91 6.80
CA SER A 35 19.43 -6.67 6.16
C SER A 35 17.93 -6.64 5.89
N ILE A 36 17.30 -7.77 5.54
CA ILE A 36 15.84 -7.87 5.36
C ILE A 36 15.11 -7.79 6.72
N LYS A 37 15.66 -8.39 7.78
CA LYS A 37 15.12 -8.23 9.14
C LYS A 37 15.17 -6.78 9.60
N ILE A 38 16.29 -6.10 9.34
CA ILE A 38 16.46 -4.68 9.66
C ILE A 38 15.48 -3.82 8.86
N LEU A 39 15.30 -4.11 7.56
CA LEU A 39 14.32 -3.45 6.69
C LEU A 39 12.90 -3.51 7.26
N GLY A 40 12.49 -4.68 7.75
CA GLY A 40 11.19 -4.89 8.40
C GLY A 40 11.04 -4.07 9.68
N ARG A 41 12.03 -4.13 10.59
CA ARG A 41 12.02 -3.35 11.86
C ARG A 41 12.10 -1.85 11.66
N PHE A 42 12.75 -1.39 10.59
CA PHE A 42 12.85 0.03 10.30
C PHE A 42 11.48 0.68 10.08
N GLN A 43 10.49 -0.06 9.54
CA GLN A 43 9.22 0.53 9.13
C GLN A 43 8.46 1.25 10.25
N ILE A 44 8.54 0.76 11.49
CA ILE A 44 7.89 1.45 12.63
C ILE A 44 8.49 2.84 12.87
N LEU A 45 9.78 3.04 12.57
CA LEU A 45 10.47 4.31 12.76
C LEU A 45 9.90 5.41 11.84
N LYS A 46 9.39 5.05 10.65
CA LYS A 46 8.69 5.98 9.76
C LYS A 46 7.40 6.55 10.37
N THR A 47 6.83 5.86 11.37
CA THR A 47 5.58 6.28 12.02
C THR A 47 5.80 7.21 13.21
N ILE A 48 7.05 7.34 13.66
CA ILE A 48 7.45 8.15 14.81
C ILE A 48 7.58 9.60 14.34
N THR A 49 6.75 10.47 14.90
CA THR A 49 6.69 11.87 14.49
C THR A 49 6.59 12.74 15.73
N HIS A 50 7.65 13.48 16.03
CA HIS A 50 7.74 14.35 17.19
C HIS A 50 8.65 15.55 16.90
N PRO A 51 8.38 16.77 17.41
CA PRO A 51 9.21 17.95 17.12
C PRO A 51 10.68 17.81 17.54
N ARG A 52 10.96 17.00 18.56
CA ARG A 52 12.31 16.75 19.11
C ARG A 52 13.05 15.58 18.48
N LEU A 53 12.49 14.94 17.46
CA LEU A 53 13.09 13.78 16.79
C LEU A 53 13.23 14.10 15.29
N CYS A 54 14.34 13.67 14.70
CA CYS A 54 14.48 13.68 13.24
C CYS A 54 13.56 12.62 12.63
N GLN A 55 12.75 13.00 11.65
CA GLN A 55 11.83 12.06 11.03
C GLN A 55 12.57 11.07 10.12
N TYR A 56 12.38 9.75 10.32
CA TYR A 56 12.86 8.73 9.37
C TYR A 56 11.99 8.71 8.12
N VAL A 57 12.63 8.62 6.95
CA VAL A 57 11.97 8.74 5.65
C VAL A 57 11.97 7.40 4.93
N ASP A 58 13.15 6.81 4.73
CA ASP A 58 13.30 5.61 3.92
C ASP A 58 14.56 4.82 4.30
N ILE A 59 14.58 3.56 3.87
CA ILE A 59 15.74 2.68 3.97
C ILE A 59 15.88 1.88 2.67
N SER A 60 17.07 1.84 2.10
CA SER A 60 17.37 1.06 0.91
C SER A 60 18.41 0.01 1.19
N ARG A 61 18.17 -1.21 0.69
CA ARG A 61 19.14 -2.30 0.71
C ARG A 61 20.02 -2.24 -0.53
N GLY A 62 21.33 -2.21 -0.31
CA GLY A 62 22.35 -2.27 -1.34
C GLY A 62 23.00 -3.66 -1.42
N LYS A 63 24.07 -3.77 -2.20
CA LYS A 63 24.84 -5.00 -2.33
C LYS A 63 25.56 -5.38 -1.03
N HIS A 64 25.78 -6.67 -0.82
CA HIS A 64 26.57 -7.22 0.30
C HIS A 64 26.06 -6.80 1.69
N GLU A 65 24.74 -6.86 1.93
CA GLU A 65 24.12 -6.51 3.22
C GLU A 65 24.28 -5.03 3.64
N ARG A 66 24.70 -4.14 2.71
CA ARG A 66 24.74 -2.70 2.97
C ARG A 66 23.31 -2.15 3.06
N LEU A 67 23.08 -1.29 4.04
CA LEU A 67 21.86 -0.51 4.18
C LEU A 67 22.20 0.98 4.12
N VAL A 68 21.31 1.76 3.51
CA VAL A 68 21.35 3.22 3.51
C VAL A 68 20.06 3.71 4.10
N VAL A 69 20.14 4.55 5.13
CA VAL A 69 18.99 5.11 5.84
C VAL A 69 18.90 6.59 5.53
N VAL A 70 17.70 7.04 5.18
CA VAL A 70 17.37 8.44 4.91
C VAL A 70 16.48 8.97 6.03
N ALA A 71 16.87 10.11 6.59
CA ALA A 71 16.12 10.79 7.64
C ALA A 71 16.23 12.31 7.48
N GLU A 72 15.37 13.03 8.19
CA GLU A 72 15.52 14.46 8.42
C GLU A 72 16.89 14.77 9.03
N HIS A 73 17.51 15.86 8.58
CA HIS A 73 18.80 16.33 9.05
C HIS A 73 18.80 17.84 9.26
N CYS A 74 19.66 18.31 10.15
CA CYS A 74 19.94 19.72 10.35
C CYS A 74 21.45 19.92 10.35
N GLU A 75 21.90 21.00 9.71
CA GLU A 75 23.33 21.27 9.46
C GLU A 75 24.16 21.42 10.74
N ARG A 76 23.55 21.95 11.82
CA ARG A 76 24.25 22.26 13.07
C ARG A 76 23.86 21.27 14.17
N SER A 77 24.82 20.92 15.01
CA SER A 77 24.69 19.99 16.14
C SER A 77 25.29 20.58 17.42
N LEU A 78 25.03 19.95 18.57
CA LEU A 78 25.68 20.33 19.83
C LEU A 78 27.20 20.11 19.80
N GLU A 79 27.67 19.17 18.99
CA GLU A 79 29.09 18.98 18.71
C GLU A 79 29.72 20.26 18.14
N ASP A 80 29.06 20.92 17.20
CA ASP A 80 29.55 22.17 16.60
C ASP A 80 29.64 23.30 17.66
N LEU A 81 28.70 23.34 18.61
CA LEU A 81 28.73 24.29 19.72
C LEU A 81 29.90 24.01 20.68
N LEU A 82 30.17 22.74 21.00
CA LEU A 82 31.30 22.37 21.87
C LEU A 82 32.65 22.70 21.24
N ARG A 83 32.75 22.73 19.91
CA ARG A 83 33.99 23.16 19.21
C ARG A 83 34.31 24.64 19.44
N GLU A 84 33.34 25.47 19.84
CA GLU A 84 33.58 26.87 20.21
C GLU A 84 34.36 27.01 21.54
N ARG A 85 34.51 25.92 22.31
CA ARG A 85 35.24 25.82 23.58
C ARG A 85 34.81 26.86 24.63
N LYS A 86 33.51 27.15 24.69
CA LYS A 86 32.92 28.12 25.61
C LYS A 86 31.86 27.46 26.49
N PRO A 87 31.90 27.66 27.82
CA PRO A 87 30.81 27.27 28.70
C PRO A 87 29.49 27.88 28.24
N MET A 88 28.44 27.08 28.21
CA MET A 88 27.10 27.54 27.86
C MET A 88 26.39 28.11 29.10
N SER A 89 25.56 29.13 28.92
CA SER A 89 24.72 29.65 30.01
C SER A 89 23.81 28.54 30.55
N TYR A 90 23.67 28.45 31.88
CA TYR A 90 22.85 27.43 32.53
C TYR A 90 21.41 27.40 32.01
N SER A 91 20.79 28.55 31.72
CA SER A 91 19.43 28.60 31.16
C SER A 91 19.31 27.87 29.82
N LYS A 92 20.33 27.99 28.95
CA LYS A 92 20.36 27.27 27.67
C LYS A 92 20.65 25.78 27.86
N VAL A 93 21.51 25.41 28.82
CA VAL A 93 21.73 24.00 29.22
C VAL A 93 20.41 23.36 29.68
N LEU A 94 19.64 24.05 30.53
CA LEU A 94 18.33 23.56 30.98
C LEU A 94 17.30 23.45 29.85
N CYS A 95 17.29 24.41 28.90
CA CYS A 95 16.44 24.30 27.72
C CYS A 95 16.78 23.07 26.87
N ILE A 96 18.07 22.86 26.58
CA ILE A 96 18.54 21.69 25.84
C ILE A 96 18.19 20.40 26.58
N ALA A 97 18.44 20.34 27.89
CA ALA A 97 18.12 19.18 28.72
C ALA A 97 16.63 18.85 28.62
N PHE A 98 15.75 19.84 28.77
CA PHE A 98 14.30 19.65 28.70
C PHE A 98 13.85 19.16 27.31
N GLU A 99 14.38 19.75 26.23
CA GLU A 99 14.03 19.34 24.87
C GLU A 99 14.54 17.93 24.51
N VAL A 100 15.74 17.55 24.98
CA VAL A 100 16.25 16.17 24.82
C VAL A 100 15.38 15.19 25.62
N LEU A 101 15.04 15.52 26.87
CA LEU A 101 14.18 14.69 27.71
C LEU A 101 12.79 14.48 27.10
N GLN A 102 12.20 15.50 26.47
CA GLN A 102 10.95 15.35 25.71
C GLN A 102 11.08 14.33 24.57
N GLY A 103 12.20 14.37 23.82
CA GLY A 103 12.50 13.39 22.78
C GLY A 103 12.65 11.97 23.35
N LEU A 104 13.45 11.81 24.41
CA LEU A 104 13.66 10.53 25.08
C LEU A 104 12.35 9.94 25.64
N GLN A 105 11.55 10.76 26.34
CA GLN A 105 10.25 10.35 26.89
C GLN A 105 9.32 9.84 25.77
N TYR A 106 9.27 10.55 24.64
CA TYR A 106 8.44 10.13 23.50
C TYR A 106 8.90 8.79 22.91
N MET A 107 10.21 8.59 22.73
CA MET A 107 10.75 7.32 22.22
C MET A 107 10.52 6.16 23.18
N ASN A 108 10.70 6.39 24.48
CA ASN A 108 10.52 5.35 25.49
C ASN A 108 9.06 4.87 25.56
N LYS A 109 8.08 5.78 25.37
CA LYS A 109 6.65 5.42 25.23
C LYS A 109 6.37 4.49 24.02
N HIS A 110 7.26 4.48 23.03
CA HIS A 110 7.21 3.58 21.87
C HIS A 110 8.16 2.37 22.00
N GLY A 111 8.71 2.11 23.20
CA GLY A 111 9.63 0.99 23.43
C GLY A 111 11.01 1.16 22.81
N ILE A 112 11.41 2.39 22.46
CA ILE A 112 12.70 2.68 21.81
C ILE A 112 13.65 3.35 22.80
N VAL A 113 14.90 2.90 22.75
CA VAL A 113 16.05 3.43 23.49
C VAL A 113 17.07 3.89 22.46
N HIS A 114 17.64 5.08 22.64
CA HIS A 114 18.52 5.69 21.65
C HIS A 114 19.85 4.95 21.55
N ARG A 115 20.48 4.60 22.69
CA ARG A 115 21.74 3.84 22.84
C ARG A 115 22.98 4.38 22.11
N ALA A 116 22.86 5.54 21.47
CA ALA A 116 23.87 6.22 20.68
C ALA A 116 23.75 7.74 20.84
N LEU A 117 23.25 8.21 21.99
CA LEU A 117 23.10 9.63 22.28
C LEU A 117 24.49 10.26 22.50
N SER A 118 24.71 11.40 21.85
CA SER A 118 25.99 12.10 21.81
C SER A 118 25.77 13.55 21.34
N PRO A 119 26.73 14.47 21.49
CA PRO A 119 26.57 15.84 21.00
C PRO A 119 26.38 15.94 19.48
N HIS A 120 26.94 15.01 18.70
CA HIS A 120 26.79 15.02 17.24
C HIS A 120 25.45 14.45 16.77
N ASN A 121 24.78 13.61 17.58
CA ASN A 121 23.43 13.11 17.29
C ASN A 121 22.32 13.99 17.88
N ILE A 122 22.67 15.10 18.55
CA ILE A 122 21.72 16.13 18.97
C ILE A 122 21.87 17.31 18.01
N LEU A 123 20.99 17.34 17.02
CA LEU A 123 20.96 18.37 15.99
C LEU A 123 20.14 19.59 16.46
N LEU A 124 20.38 20.72 15.82
CA LEU A 124 19.72 21.99 16.07
C LEU A 124 19.06 22.48 14.80
N ASP A 125 17.76 22.75 14.86
CA ASP A 125 17.08 23.43 13.76
C ASP A 125 17.54 24.89 13.63
N ARG A 126 17.07 25.61 12.60
CA ARG A 126 17.43 27.02 12.37
C ARG A 126 17.00 27.96 13.50
N LYS A 127 16.05 27.55 14.35
CA LYS A 127 15.59 28.29 15.53
C LYS A 127 16.41 27.92 16.79
N GLY A 128 17.34 26.99 16.68
CA GLY A 128 18.20 26.53 17.77
C GLY A 128 17.50 25.57 18.74
N HIS A 129 16.45 24.90 18.26
CA HIS A 129 15.68 23.87 18.96
C HIS A 129 16.25 22.48 18.67
N VAL A 130 16.26 21.60 19.67
CA VAL A 130 16.82 20.25 19.57
C VAL A 130 15.99 19.32 18.69
N LYS A 131 16.69 18.53 17.86
CA LYS A 131 16.22 17.32 17.17
C LYS A 131 17.19 16.16 17.36
N LEU A 132 16.74 15.06 17.96
CA LEU A 132 17.54 13.84 18.13
C LEU A 132 17.60 13.06 16.81
N ALA A 133 18.81 12.77 16.34
CA ALA A 133 19.08 12.00 15.12
C ALA A 133 19.56 10.58 15.45
N LYS A 134 19.49 9.67 14.48
CA LYS A 134 20.02 8.28 14.56
C LYS A 134 19.50 7.42 15.73
N PHE A 135 18.42 7.84 16.39
CA PHE A 135 17.85 7.15 17.55
C PHE A 135 17.28 5.74 17.28
N GLY A 136 17.15 5.34 16.01
CA GLY A 136 16.51 4.09 15.61
C GLY A 136 17.49 2.95 15.36
N LEU A 137 18.81 3.23 15.34
CA LEU A 137 19.84 2.24 14.95
C LEU A 137 19.80 1.01 15.86
N TYR A 138 19.80 1.21 17.19
CA TYR A 138 19.75 0.11 18.16
C TYR A 138 18.48 -0.74 18.03
N HIS A 139 17.33 -0.12 17.75
CA HIS A 139 16.07 -0.83 17.56
C HIS A 139 16.07 -1.66 16.27
N MET A 140 16.42 -1.04 15.14
CA MET A 140 16.31 -1.69 13.83
C MET A 140 17.27 -2.88 13.68
N THR A 141 18.42 -2.87 14.36
CA THR A 141 19.42 -3.93 14.33
C THR A 141 19.24 -4.99 15.42
N ALA A 142 18.02 -5.16 15.93
CA ALA A 142 17.71 -6.10 17.03
C ALA A 142 18.66 -5.94 18.22
N HIS A 143 18.79 -4.71 18.73
CA HIS A 143 19.66 -4.40 19.86
C HIS A 143 21.16 -4.67 19.61
N GLY A 144 21.57 -4.73 18.35
CA GLY A 144 22.95 -4.97 17.92
C GLY A 144 23.23 -6.39 17.43
N ASP A 145 22.25 -7.31 17.52
CA ASP A 145 22.43 -8.71 17.09
C ASP A 145 22.63 -8.85 15.57
N ASP A 146 21.99 -7.99 14.78
CA ASP A 146 21.98 -8.08 13.31
C ASP A 146 23.14 -7.31 12.65
N VAL A 147 24.12 -6.83 13.42
CA VAL A 147 25.28 -6.07 12.95
C VAL A 147 26.58 -6.52 13.63
N ASP A 148 27.72 -6.27 12.96
CA ASP A 148 29.04 -6.68 13.43
C ASP A 148 29.90 -5.52 13.97
N PHE A 149 29.27 -4.46 14.47
CA PHE A 149 29.93 -3.30 15.06
C PHE A 149 29.27 -2.90 16.39
N PRO A 150 30.03 -2.31 17.34
CA PRO A 150 29.45 -1.80 18.58
C PRO A 150 28.56 -0.60 18.29
N ILE A 151 27.36 -0.59 18.87
CA ILE A 151 26.46 0.57 18.81
C ILE A 151 26.80 1.48 20.00
N GLY A 152 26.83 2.80 19.75
CA GLY A 152 27.07 3.82 20.77
C GLY A 152 28.51 4.30 20.85
N TYR A 153 28.73 5.32 21.69
CA TYR A 153 30.00 6.06 21.74
C TYR A 153 30.64 5.90 23.13
N PRO A 154 31.88 5.38 23.22
CA PRO A 154 32.49 5.00 24.51
C PRO A 154 32.43 6.06 25.60
N SER A 155 32.63 7.33 25.26
CA SER A 155 32.60 8.47 26.20
C SER A 155 31.23 8.72 26.85
N TYR A 156 30.15 8.24 26.25
CA TYR A 156 28.77 8.52 26.67
C TYR A 156 28.03 7.24 27.11
N LEU A 157 28.67 6.07 27.05
CA LEU A 157 28.04 4.81 27.45
C LEU A 157 27.81 4.78 28.97
N ALA A 158 26.63 4.30 29.36
CA ALA A 158 26.32 4.08 30.76
C ALA A 158 27.12 2.88 31.32
N PRO A 159 27.54 2.90 32.60
CA PRO A 159 28.36 1.85 33.19
C PRO A 159 27.74 0.46 33.05
N GLU A 160 26.42 0.35 33.20
CA GLU A 160 25.70 -0.91 33.03
C GLU A 160 25.75 -1.46 31.59
N VAL A 161 25.83 -0.59 30.59
CA VAL A 161 25.98 -0.98 29.18
C VAL A 161 27.40 -1.47 28.90
N ILE A 162 28.40 -0.82 29.51
CA ILE A 162 29.80 -1.23 29.41
C ILE A 162 30.00 -2.60 30.08
N ALA A 163 29.43 -2.78 31.28
CA ALA A 163 29.54 -4.02 32.05
C ALA A 163 28.86 -5.22 31.37
N GLN A 164 27.79 -5.00 30.62
CA GLN A 164 27.12 -6.05 29.82
C GLN A 164 28.00 -6.60 28.69
N GLY A 165 28.93 -5.79 28.16
CA GLY A 165 29.79 -6.18 27.04
C GLY A 165 29.04 -6.38 25.71
N ILE A 166 29.72 -6.97 24.73
CA ILE A 166 29.14 -7.35 23.42
C ILE A 166 28.87 -8.86 23.47
N VAL A 167 27.61 -9.26 23.62
CA VAL A 167 27.20 -10.67 23.60
C VAL A 167 26.50 -10.96 22.29
N LYS A 168 26.98 -11.93 21.50
CA LYS A 168 26.33 -12.35 20.25
C LYS A 168 25.56 -13.65 20.44
N SER A 169 24.45 -13.77 19.73
CA SER A 169 23.60 -14.98 19.73
C SER A 169 24.32 -16.25 19.24
N THR A 170 25.47 -16.12 18.57
CA THR A 170 26.29 -17.25 18.09
C THR A 170 27.27 -17.80 19.12
N ASP A 171 27.47 -17.12 20.25
CA ASP A 171 28.31 -17.65 21.31
C ASP A 171 27.53 -18.75 22.02
N HIS A 172 27.97 -20.01 21.89
CA HIS A 172 27.32 -21.23 22.39
C HIS A 172 27.24 -21.33 23.93
N MET A 173 27.21 -20.21 24.66
CA MET A 173 27.06 -20.19 26.10
C MET A 173 25.58 -20.39 26.48
N PRO A 174 25.25 -21.33 27.38
CA PRO A 174 23.87 -21.60 27.79
C PRO A 174 23.24 -20.51 28.70
N SER A 175 23.89 -19.34 28.85
CA SER A 175 23.37 -18.28 29.71
C SER A 175 22.16 -17.60 29.09
N GLU A 176 21.15 -17.31 29.90
CA GLU A 176 20.00 -16.48 29.51
C GLU A 176 20.49 -15.20 28.79
N LYS A 177 19.87 -14.90 27.65
CA LYS A 177 20.22 -13.74 26.83
C LYS A 177 20.14 -12.48 27.71
N PRO A 178 21.20 -11.64 27.76
CA PRO A 178 21.16 -10.43 28.56
C PRO A 178 20.01 -9.53 28.10
N LEU A 179 19.30 -8.95 29.08
CA LEU A 179 18.19 -8.04 28.82
C LEU A 179 18.68 -6.82 28.00
N PRO A 180 17.89 -6.35 27.01
CA PRO A 180 18.22 -5.14 26.25
C PRO A 180 18.48 -3.94 27.16
N SER A 181 19.32 -3.02 26.70
CA SER A 181 19.60 -1.78 27.44
C SER A 181 18.32 -1.00 27.68
N GLY A 182 18.08 -0.58 28.93
CA GLY A 182 16.87 0.15 29.31
C GLY A 182 16.95 1.67 29.05
N PRO A 183 15.81 2.38 29.09
CA PRO A 183 15.72 3.84 28.87
C PRO A 183 16.68 4.70 29.71
N LYS A 184 17.01 4.26 30.92
CA LYS A 184 17.88 4.99 31.86
C LYS A 184 19.33 5.08 31.38
N SER A 185 19.75 4.24 30.42
CA SER A 185 21.07 4.36 29.80
C SER A 185 21.24 5.67 29.03
N ASP A 186 20.20 6.13 28.33
CA ASP A 186 20.22 7.42 27.61
C ASP A 186 20.26 8.62 28.57
N VAL A 187 19.69 8.49 29.77
CA VAL A 187 19.73 9.52 30.83
C VAL A 187 21.17 9.74 31.33
N TRP A 188 21.97 8.67 31.43
CA TRP A 188 23.40 8.81 31.74
C TRP A 188 24.15 9.53 30.61
N SER A 189 23.93 9.10 29.36
CA SER A 189 24.53 9.75 28.20
C SER A 189 24.21 11.25 28.17
N LEU A 190 22.96 11.61 28.46
CA LEU A 190 22.56 13.01 28.63
C LEU A 190 23.34 13.71 29.75
N GLY A 191 23.52 13.07 30.91
CA GLY A 191 24.30 13.62 32.02
C GLY A 191 25.72 14.03 31.62
N ILE A 192 26.42 13.17 30.89
CA ILE A 192 27.77 13.46 30.37
C ILE A 192 27.72 14.65 29.39
N ILE A 193 26.74 14.68 28.49
CA ILE A 193 26.58 15.76 27.50
C ILE A 193 26.30 17.11 28.20
N LEU A 194 25.40 17.13 29.18
CA LEU A 194 25.08 18.35 29.94
C LEU A 194 26.29 18.83 30.74
N PHE A 195 27.10 17.92 31.27
CA PHE A 195 28.36 18.26 31.91
C PHE A 195 29.28 18.97 30.90
N GLU A 196 29.54 18.36 29.73
CA GLU A 196 30.37 18.92 28.66
C GLU A 196 29.91 20.33 28.23
N LEU A 197 28.60 20.53 28.05
CA LEU A 197 28.02 21.83 27.68
C LEU A 197 28.24 22.88 28.78
N SER A 198 28.12 22.48 30.04
CA SER A 198 28.29 23.38 31.19
C SER A 198 29.74 23.82 31.35
N VAL A 199 30.70 22.95 31.06
CA VAL A 199 32.14 23.29 31.16
C VAL A 199 32.76 23.79 29.85
N GLY A 200 32.04 23.70 28.73
CA GLY A 200 32.48 24.15 27.41
C GLY A 200 33.63 23.33 26.82
N ARG A 201 33.80 22.08 27.25
CA ARG A 201 34.88 21.19 26.79
C ARG A 201 34.38 19.75 26.76
N LYS A 202 34.92 18.94 25.85
CA LYS A 202 34.65 17.50 25.84
C LYS A 202 35.43 16.77 26.91
N LEU A 203 34.79 15.80 27.54
CA LEU A 203 35.43 14.91 28.50
C LEU A 203 36.20 13.81 27.76
N PHE A 204 37.13 13.19 28.47
CA PHE A 204 37.81 11.96 28.04
C PHE A 204 38.66 12.03 26.76
N GLN A 205 38.81 13.19 26.11
CA GLN A 205 39.52 13.30 24.83
C GLN A 205 40.99 12.83 24.90
N SER A 206 41.64 13.00 26.05
CA SER A 206 43.02 12.62 26.29
C SER A 206 43.23 11.13 26.57
N LEU A 207 42.17 10.40 26.90
CA LEU A 207 42.23 8.99 27.29
C LEU A 207 42.04 8.07 26.08
N ASP A 208 42.66 6.91 26.07
CA ASP A 208 42.35 5.86 25.10
C ASP A 208 40.99 5.18 25.41
N ILE A 209 40.44 4.38 24.48
CA ILE A 209 39.12 3.76 24.69
C ILE A 209 39.11 2.84 25.93
N SER A 210 40.17 2.10 26.19
CA SER A 210 40.25 1.16 27.32
C SER A 210 40.27 1.90 28.66
N GLU A 211 41.06 2.97 28.76
CA GLU A 211 41.15 3.88 29.89
C GLU A 211 39.82 4.55 30.17
N ARG A 212 39.11 5.03 29.12
CA ARG A 212 37.77 5.62 29.26
C ARG A 212 36.78 4.65 29.88
N LEU A 213 36.71 3.44 29.33
CA LEU A 213 35.76 2.42 29.81
C LEU A 213 36.10 2.00 31.25
N LYS A 214 37.38 1.83 31.58
CA LYS A 214 37.83 1.56 32.95
C LYS A 214 37.45 2.68 33.90
N PHE A 215 37.72 3.93 33.53
CA PHE A 215 37.39 5.10 34.33
C PHE A 215 35.89 5.15 34.64
N LEU A 216 35.04 5.00 33.61
CA LEU A 216 33.57 4.99 33.77
C LEU A 216 33.09 3.85 34.69
N LEU A 217 33.71 2.67 34.62
CA LEU A 217 33.38 1.55 35.51
C LEU A 217 33.86 1.78 36.95
N THR A 218 34.95 2.53 37.17
CA THR A 218 35.45 2.85 38.51
C THR A 218 34.64 3.92 39.24
N LEU A 219 33.71 4.61 38.57
CA LEU A 219 32.81 5.59 39.18
C LEU A 219 31.83 4.98 40.20
N ASP A 220 31.73 3.65 40.31
CA ASP A 220 30.96 3.00 41.39
C ASP A 220 31.61 3.19 42.77
N CYS A 221 32.93 3.36 42.78
CA CYS A 221 33.72 3.40 44.01
C CYS A 221 33.92 4.81 44.57
N VAL A 222 33.21 5.82 44.04
CA VAL A 222 33.39 7.23 44.42
C VAL A 222 32.12 7.82 45.04
N ASP A 223 32.29 8.68 46.04
CA ASP A 223 31.16 9.29 46.77
C ASP A 223 30.45 10.41 45.97
N ASP A 224 31.19 11.19 45.18
CA ASP A 224 30.63 12.24 44.32
C ASP A 224 31.20 12.17 42.89
N THR A 225 30.44 11.55 42.00
CA THR A 225 30.78 11.38 40.58
C THR A 225 31.09 12.70 39.88
N ILE A 226 30.39 13.79 40.24
CA ILE A 226 30.56 15.10 39.59
C ILE A 226 31.91 15.70 39.95
N ILE A 227 32.31 15.64 41.21
CA ILE A 227 33.59 16.17 41.68
C ILE A 227 34.75 15.40 41.05
N VAL A 228 34.69 14.06 41.02
CA VAL A 228 35.73 13.23 40.41
C VAL A 228 35.87 13.52 38.91
N LEU A 229 34.76 13.62 38.18
CA LEU A 229 34.78 14.03 36.77
C LEU A 229 35.38 15.42 36.58
N ALA A 230 35.06 16.35 37.49
CA ALA A 230 35.54 17.73 37.41
C ALA A 230 37.04 17.86 37.68
N GLU A 231 37.57 17.10 38.66
CA GLU A 231 38.99 17.05 39.01
C GLU A 231 39.81 16.41 37.88
N GLU A 232 39.40 15.24 37.40
CA GLU A 232 40.09 14.50 36.33
C GLU A 232 40.23 15.34 35.04
N HIS A 233 39.24 16.20 34.77
CA HIS A 233 39.21 17.04 33.57
C HIS A 233 39.55 18.52 33.82
N GLY A 234 40.05 18.85 35.02
CA GLY A 234 40.54 20.20 35.36
C GLY A 234 39.49 21.29 35.21
N CYS A 235 38.26 21.02 35.63
CA CYS A 235 37.10 21.92 35.50
C CYS A 235 36.33 22.14 36.80
N LEU A 236 36.91 21.77 37.95
CA LEU A 236 36.32 21.92 39.28
C LEU A 236 35.86 23.36 39.58
N ASP A 237 36.64 24.37 39.18
CA ASP A 237 36.29 25.77 39.41
C ASP A 237 35.01 26.18 38.66
N ILE A 238 34.85 25.72 37.42
CA ILE A 238 33.65 26.01 36.61
C ILE A 238 32.42 25.32 37.23
N ILE A 239 32.58 24.07 37.68
CA ILE A 239 31.48 23.32 38.32
C ILE A 239 31.04 23.97 39.62
N LYS A 240 31.95 24.51 40.42
CA LYS A 240 31.63 25.23 41.68
C LYS A 240 30.83 26.51 41.45
N ASP A 241 31.00 27.15 40.28
CA ASP A 241 30.28 28.37 39.91
C ASP A 241 28.90 28.08 39.28
N LEU A 242 28.56 26.80 39.03
CA LEU A 242 27.25 26.44 38.48
C LEU A 242 26.14 26.58 39.54
N PRO A 243 24.92 26.98 39.13
CA PRO A 243 23.76 26.95 40.01
C PRO A 243 23.47 25.55 40.57
N GLU A 244 23.10 25.48 41.86
CA GLU A 244 22.88 24.21 42.57
C GLU A 244 21.83 23.31 41.90
N ASN A 245 20.80 23.90 41.29
CA ASN A 245 19.77 23.16 40.57
C ASN A 245 20.29 22.44 39.31
N VAL A 246 21.33 22.98 38.66
CA VAL A 246 21.99 22.33 37.52
C VAL A 246 22.89 21.19 38.02
N ILE A 247 23.60 21.40 39.13
CA ILE A 247 24.44 20.38 39.75
C ILE A 247 23.58 19.20 40.19
N ASP A 248 22.43 19.45 40.83
CA ASP A 248 21.47 18.41 41.23
C ASP A 248 20.94 17.60 40.04
N LEU A 249 20.62 18.27 38.91
CA LEU A 249 20.25 17.59 37.67
C LEU A 249 21.37 16.68 37.16
N LEU A 250 22.63 17.16 37.14
CA LEU A 250 23.79 16.36 36.74
C LEU A 250 23.97 15.14 37.66
N LYS A 251 23.84 15.30 38.98
CA LYS A 251 23.93 14.22 39.98
C LYS A 251 22.85 13.14 39.74
N LYS A 252 21.63 13.56 39.45
CA LYS A 252 20.52 12.65 39.10
C LYS A 252 20.82 11.87 37.82
N CYS A 253 21.26 12.55 36.75
CA CYS A 253 21.58 11.88 35.48
C CYS A 253 22.77 10.92 35.61
N LEU A 254 23.82 11.33 36.33
CA LEU A 254 25.07 10.57 36.52
C LEU A 254 25.05 9.66 37.75
N THR A 255 23.86 9.25 38.19
CA THR A 255 23.73 8.20 39.20
C THR A 255 24.20 6.86 38.61
N PHE A 256 25.23 6.26 39.21
CA PHE A 256 25.88 5.04 38.70
C PHE A 256 24.88 3.88 38.52
N HIS A 257 24.15 3.50 39.57
CA HIS A 257 23.21 2.38 39.47
C HIS A 257 21.92 2.78 38.73
N PRO A 258 21.54 2.06 37.64
CA PRO A 258 20.33 2.37 36.88
C PRO A 258 19.04 2.15 37.68
N SER A 259 19.04 1.34 38.73
CA SER A 259 17.87 1.18 39.61
C SER A 259 17.51 2.47 40.35
N LYS A 260 18.51 3.30 40.69
CA LYS A 260 18.36 4.58 41.40
C LYS A 260 18.30 5.78 40.44
N ARG A 261 18.86 5.67 39.25
CA ARG A 261 18.81 6.73 38.22
C ARG A 261 17.36 6.98 37.80
N PRO A 262 16.89 8.23 37.68
CA PRO A 262 15.54 8.49 37.21
C PRO A 262 15.39 8.21 35.71
N THR A 263 14.16 8.03 35.27
CA THR A 263 13.76 7.98 33.86
C THR A 263 13.62 9.38 33.27
N ALA A 264 13.54 9.49 31.95
CA ALA A 264 13.30 10.77 31.29
C ALA A 264 11.96 11.40 31.71
N ASP A 265 10.93 10.59 31.95
CA ASP A 265 9.61 11.04 32.41
C ASP A 265 9.66 11.66 33.82
N GLU A 266 10.37 11.00 34.74
CA GLU A 266 10.58 11.48 36.11
C GLU A 266 11.38 12.79 36.12
N LEU A 267 12.44 12.88 35.31
CA LEU A 267 13.26 14.11 35.19
C LEU A 267 12.49 15.29 34.60
N MET A 268 11.58 15.07 33.65
CA MET A 268 10.77 16.15 33.10
C MET A 268 9.85 16.82 34.13
N GLN A 269 9.48 16.10 35.20
CA GLN A 269 8.62 16.60 36.27
C GLN A 269 9.44 17.28 37.40
N ASP A 270 10.76 17.33 37.25
CA ASP A 270 11.65 17.91 38.25
C ASP A 270 11.49 19.44 38.36
N LYS A 271 11.64 19.96 39.58
CA LYS A 271 11.51 21.39 39.90
C LYS A 271 12.52 22.26 39.16
N VAL A 272 13.66 21.71 38.73
CA VAL A 272 14.67 22.42 37.93
C VAL A 272 14.09 22.97 36.62
N PHE A 273 13.03 22.35 36.07
CA PHE A 273 12.39 22.79 34.83
C PHE A 273 11.15 23.67 35.05
N SER A 274 10.89 24.14 36.27
CA SER A 274 9.71 24.99 36.56
C SER A 274 9.64 26.27 35.73
N GLU A 275 10.80 26.88 35.41
CA GLU A 275 10.89 28.07 34.54
C GLU A 275 10.92 27.72 33.05
N VAL A 276 11.31 26.49 32.70
CA VAL A 276 11.52 26.06 31.31
C VAL A 276 10.28 25.40 30.72
N SER A 277 9.60 24.54 31.49
CA SER A 277 8.43 23.78 31.07
C SER A 277 7.30 24.66 30.49
N PRO A 278 6.95 25.82 31.08
CA PRO A 278 5.91 26.70 30.53
C PRO A 278 6.24 27.31 29.16
N LEU A 279 7.51 27.28 28.73
CA LEU A 279 7.93 27.81 27.44
C LEU A 279 7.54 26.89 26.27
N TYR A 280 7.12 25.65 26.54
CA TYR A 280 6.83 24.64 25.53
C TYR A 280 5.39 24.15 25.61
N THR A 281 4.73 24.09 24.46
CA THR A 281 3.42 23.47 24.34
C THR A 281 3.54 21.95 24.27
N PRO A 282 2.72 21.17 25.02
CA PRO A 282 2.67 19.72 24.87
C PRO A 282 2.39 19.32 23.43
N PHE A 283 3.13 18.33 22.92
CA PHE A 283 2.92 17.83 21.58
C PHE A 283 1.63 17.00 21.50
N THR A 284 0.72 17.37 20.61
CA THR A 284 -0.46 16.58 20.26
C THR A 284 -0.33 16.04 18.85
N LYS A 285 -0.50 14.72 18.69
CA LYS A 285 -0.48 14.09 17.37
C LYS A 285 -1.76 14.48 16.61
N PRO A 286 -1.67 14.98 15.37
CA PRO A 286 -2.85 15.36 14.59
C PRO A 286 -3.74 14.14 14.30
N ALA A 287 -5.04 14.38 14.14
CA ALA A 287 -6.01 13.34 13.80
C ALA A 287 -5.65 12.66 12.47
N SER A 288 -5.64 11.33 12.45
CA SER A 288 -5.41 10.55 11.23
C SER A 288 -6.62 10.54 10.31
N LEU A 289 -6.39 10.29 9.02
CA LEU A 289 -7.45 9.90 8.10
C LEU A 289 -8.12 8.61 8.58
N PHE A 290 -9.41 8.46 8.32
CA PHE A 290 -10.21 7.32 8.79
C PHE A 290 -10.22 7.15 10.33
N SER A 291 -10.13 8.26 11.06
CA SER A 291 -10.37 8.33 12.52
C SER A 291 -11.80 8.82 12.82
N SER A 292 -12.31 8.52 14.02
CA SER A 292 -13.53 9.10 14.57
C SER A 292 -13.36 10.55 15.04
N SER A 293 -12.13 11.01 15.23
CA SER A 293 -11.85 12.39 15.66
C SER A 293 -12.19 13.41 14.55
N LEU A 294 -12.79 14.54 14.93
CA LEU A 294 -13.05 15.65 14.02
C LEU A 294 -11.73 16.21 13.48
N ARG A 295 -11.47 16.01 12.18
CA ARG A 295 -10.26 16.52 11.51
C ARG A 295 -10.20 18.06 11.47
N CYS A 296 -11.33 18.71 11.68
CA CYS A 296 -11.48 20.17 11.64
C CYS A 296 -11.41 20.84 13.01
N ALA A 297 -11.15 20.10 14.10
CA ALA A 297 -11.17 20.66 15.45
C ALA A 297 -10.18 21.84 15.63
N ASP A 298 -9.04 21.78 14.94
CA ASP A 298 -7.95 22.75 15.07
C ASP A 298 -7.65 23.50 13.75
N LEU A 299 -8.60 23.56 12.81
CA LEU A 299 -8.39 24.27 11.55
C LEU A 299 -8.36 25.79 11.76
N THR A 300 -7.21 26.39 11.49
CA THR A 300 -7.06 27.84 11.34
C THR A 300 -7.09 28.17 9.85
N LEU A 301 -8.12 28.91 9.43
CA LEU A 301 -8.19 29.41 8.05
C LEU A 301 -7.37 30.70 7.97
N PRO A 302 -6.52 30.88 6.96
CA PRO A 302 -5.89 32.17 6.68
C PRO A 302 -6.97 33.24 6.49
N GLU A 303 -6.73 34.44 7.03
CA GLU A 303 -7.67 35.56 6.93
C GLU A 303 -7.89 36.01 5.47
N ASP A 304 -6.91 35.78 4.60
CA ASP A 304 -6.98 36.05 3.16
C ASP A 304 -6.32 34.93 2.34
N ILE A 305 -7.14 34.11 1.68
CA ILE A 305 -6.70 33.00 0.82
C ILE A 305 -5.85 33.53 -0.35
N SER A 306 -6.08 34.77 -0.79
CA SER A 306 -5.32 35.36 -1.89
C SER A 306 -3.87 35.69 -1.51
N GLN A 307 -3.49 35.64 -0.23
CA GLN A 307 -2.11 35.84 0.23
C GLN A 307 -1.25 34.57 0.17
N LEU A 308 -1.86 33.38 0.08
CA LEU A 308 -1.14 32.10 0.02
C LEU A 308 -0.24 31.95 -1.21
N CYS A 309 -0.58 32.61 -2.32
CA CYS A 309 0.14 32.51 -3.61
C CYS A 309 0.91 33.79 -3.99
N LYS A 310 1.00 34.81 -3.12
CA LYS A 310 1.53 36.14 -3.49
C LYS A 310 3.05 36.28 -3.42
N ASP A 311 3.74 35.43 -2.66
CA ASP A 311 5.19 35.50 -2.58
C ASP A 311 5.85 34.72 -3.73
N VAL A 312 6.35 35.46 -4.72
CA VAL A 312 7.12 34.92 -5.85
C VAL A 312 8.42 34.23 -5.38
N ASN A 313 8.84 34.47 -4.13
CA ASN A 313 10.05 33.93 -3.51
C ASN A 313 9.78 32.85 -2.45
N SER A 314 8.53 32.39 -2.23
CA SER A 314 8.26 31.37 -1.24
C SER A 314 8.66 29.97 -1.74
N ASP A 315 9.39 29.24 -0.91
CA ASP A 315 9.79 27.87 -1.19
C ASP A 315 8.63 26.90 -0.95
N TYR A 316 7.70 26.79 -1.91
CA TYR A 316 6.51 25.94 -1.79
C TYR A 316 6.84 24.46 -1.53
N LEU A 317 8.00 24.00 -2.00
CA LEU A 317 8.48 22.64 -1.76
C LEU A 317 8.77 22.41 -0.27
N ALA A 318 9.22 23.43 0.46
CA ALA A 318 9.47 23.36 1.90
C ALA A 318 8.18 23.13 2.71
N GLU A 319 7.01 23.47 2.18
CA GLU A 319 5.73 23.21 2.85
C GLU A 319 5.22 21.78 2.66
N ARG A 320 5.86 21.01 1.78
CA ARG A 320 5.51 19.60 1.57
C ARG A 320 6.16 18.70 2.61
N SER A 321 5.57 17.53 2.82
CA SER A 321 6.10 16.56 3.77
C SER A 321 7.45 16.02 3.28
N ILE A 322 8.36 15.71 4.20
CA ILE A 322 9.69 15.20 3.84
C ILE A 322 9.63 13.89 3.04
N GLU A 323 8.63 13.04 3.28
CA GLU A 323 8.42 11.80 2.51
C GLU A 323 8.02 12.10 1.05
N GLU A 324 7.13 13.07 0.83
CA GLU A 324 6.77 13.52 -0.52
C GLU A 324 7.96 14.14 -1.25
N VAL A 325 8.73 14.99 -0.56
CA VAL A 325 9.92 15.63 -1.15
C VAL A 325 10.96 14.58 -1.53
N TYR A 326 11.20 13.59 -0.67
CA TYR A 326 12.11 12.48 -0.97
C TYR A 326 11.62 11.64 -2.16
N TYR A 327 10.32 11.32 -2.21
CA TYR A 327 9.73 10.61 -3.35
C TYR A 327 9.95 11.38 -4.66
N LEU A 328 9.66 12.67 -4.68
CA LEU A 328 9.89 13.53 -5.85
C LEU A 328 11.39 13.68 -6.17
N TRP A 329 12.27 13.69 -5.17
CA TRP A 329 13.71 13.72 -5.35
C TRP A 329 14.22 12.47 -6.08
N CYS A 330 13.73 11.28 -5.72
CA CYS A 330 14.02 10.04 -6.45
C CYS A 330 13.56 10.14 -7.91
N LEU A 331 12.35 10.65 -8.17
CA LEU A 331 11.85 10.85 -9.54
C LEU A 331 12.68 11.87 -10.33
N ALA A 332 13.23 12.89 -9.65
CA ALA A 332 14.08 13.90 -10.26
C ALA A 332 15.47 13.38 -10.69
N GLY A 333 15.78 12.10 -10.43
CA GLY A 333 17.06 11.47 -10.71
C GLY A 333 17.97 11.34 -9.49
N GLY A 334 17.45 11.58 -8.29
CA GLY A 334 18.15 11.32 -7.04
C GLY A 334 18.48 9.84 -6.88
N ASP A 335 19.74 9.55 -6.54
CA ASP A 335 20.26 8.19 -6.37
C ASP A 335 21.15 8.17 -5.13
N LEU A 336 20.72 7.43 -4.10
CA LEU A 336 21.42 7.35 -2.82
C LEU A 336 22.83 6.76 -2.96
N GLU A 337 22.99 5.70 -3.75
CA GLU A 337 24.30 5.05 -3.93
C GLU A 337 25.25 6.02 -4.63
N LYS A 338 24.77 6.70 -5.67
CA LYS A 338 25.55 7.71 -6.39
C LYS A 338 25.96 8.88 -5.51
N GLU A 339 25.05 9.43 -4.69
CA GLU A 339 25.38 10.52 -3.76
C GLU A 339 26.44 10.10 -2.74
N LEU A 340 26.31 8.89 -2.18
CA LEU A 340 27.31 8.37 -1.23
C LEU A 340 28.65 8.04 -1.89
N VAL A 341 28.68 7.61 -3.16
CA VAL A 341 29.90 7.43 -3.95
C VAL A 341 30.57 8.78 -4.22
N ASN A 342 29.81 9.80 -4.61
CA ASN A 342 30.33 11.16 -4.87
C ASN A 342 30.99 11.78 -3.63
N LYS A 343 30.53 11.38 -2.43
CA LYS A 343 31.09 11.80 -1.14
C LYS A 343 32.15 10.85 -0.58
N GLU A 344 32.59 9.87 -1.38
CA GLU A 344 33.61 8.86 -1.04
C GLU A 344 33.29 7.96 0.16
N ILE A 345 32.03 7.96 0.61
CA ILE A 345 31.53 7.04 1.67
C ILE A 345 31.42 5.62 1.11
N ILE A 346 30.92 5.48 -0.12
CA ILE A 346 30.93 4.21 -0.84
C ILE A 346 32.11 4.23 -1.82
N ARG A 347 33.07 3.33 -1.59
CA ARG A 347 34.20 3.14 -2.50
C ARG A 347 33.83 2.14 -3.59
N SER A 348 34.08 2.49 -4.85
CA SER A 348 33.79 1.67 -6.03
C SER A 348 34.69 0.42 -6.16
N LYS A 349 35.86 0.43 -5.50
CA LYS A 349 36.71 -0.74 -5.32
C LYS A 349 36.54 -1.26 -3.90
N PRO A 350 36.28 -2.56 -3.69
CA PRO A 350 36.28 -3.12 -2.35
C PRO A 350 37.66 -2.86 -1.73
N PRO A 351 37.74 -2.36 -0.48
CA PRO A 351 39.02 -2.32 0.19
C PRO A 351 39.58 -3.75 0.28
N ILE A 352 40.91 -3.91 0.18
CA ILE A 352 41.54 -5.19 0.51
C ILE A 352 41.43 -5.33 2.03
N CYS A 353 40.34 -5.94 2.51
CA CYS A 353 39.98 -5.97 3.93
C CYS A 353 40.60 -7.13 4.71
N THR A 354 41.29 -8.05 4.04
CA THR A 354 41.84 -9.26 4.65
C THR A 354 43.09 -9.72 3.91
N LEU A 355 44.17 -9.95 4.64
CA LEU A 355 45.19 -10.90 4.21
C LEU A 355 44.59 -12.32 4.30
N PRO A 356 44.93 -13.26 3.41
CA PRO A 356 44.44 -14.63 3.51
C PRO A 356 44.75 -15.22 4.90
N ASN A 357 43.75 -15.84 5.53
CA ASN A 357 43.94 -16.60 6.76
C ASN A 357 44.67 -17.90 6.43
N PHE A 358 45.89 -18.04 6.92
CA PHE A 358 46.66 -19.28 6.86
C PHE A 358 46.25 -20.13 8.06
N LEU A 359 45.98 -21.41 7.84
CA LEU A 359 45.87 -22.39 8.92
C LEU A 359 47.21 -23.12 9.00
N PHE A 360 47.86 -23.06 10.15
CA PHE A 360 49.06 -23.84 10.42
C PHE A 360 48.70 -25.31 10.72
N GLU A 361 49.67 -26.22 10.58
CA GLU A 361 49.48 -27.66 10.82
C GLU A 361 49.10 -27.99 12.27
N ASP A 362 49.39 -27.08 13.21
CA ASP A 362 49.00 -27.15 14.62
C ASP A 362 47.57 -26.65 14.90
N GLY A 363 46.87 -26.17 13.86
CA GLY A 363 45.51 -25.62 13.94
C GLY A 363 45.43 -24.13 14.30
N GLU A 364 46.57 -23.44 14.49
CA GLU A 364 46.55 -21.98 14.69
C GLU A 364 46.25 -21.27 13.37
N SER A 365 45.39 -20.24 13.41
CA SER A 365 45.07 -19.41 12.25
C SER A 365 45.84 -18.10 12.28
N PHE A 366 46.58 -17.78 11.22
CA PHE A 366 47.30 -16.52 11.03
C PHE A 366 46.71 -15.71 9.88
N GLY A 367 46.17 -14.55 10.22
CA GLY A 367 45.67 -13.55 9.29
C GLY A 367 44.85 -12.49 10.01
N GLN A 368 44.52 -11.42 9.30
CA GLN A 368 43.77 -10.30 9.89
C GLN A 368 42.29 -10.51 9.58
N GLY A 369 41.46 -10.61 10.63
CA GLY A 369 40.01 -10.59 10.47
C GLY A 369 39.56 -9.31 9.77
N ARG A 370 38.41 -9.37 9.07
CA ARG A 370 37.84 -8.21 8.37
C ARG A 370 37.76 -7.01 9.32
N ASP A 371 38.34 -5.88 8.91
CA ASP A 371 38.28 -4.64 9.70
C ASP A 371 36.82 -4.20 9.88
N ARG A 372 36.33 -4.36 11.11
CA ARG A 372 34.95 -4.05 11.51
C ARG A 372 34.69 -2.55 11.61
N SER A 373 35.75 -1.72 11.66
CA SER A 373 35.61 -0.26 11.71
C SER A 373 34.94 0.33 10.46
N SER A 374 35.02 -0.39 9.34
CA SER A 374 34.40 -0.01 8.06
C SER A 374 32.91 -0.40 7.93
N LEU A 375 32.35 -1.10 8.92
CA LEU A 375 30.97 -1.62 8.85
C LEU A 375 29.91 -0.60 9.25
N LEU A 376 30.30 0.44 9.99
CA LEU A 376 29.46 1.59 10.32
C LEU A 376 30.24 2.85 9.92
N ASP A 377 29.72 3.60 8.94
CA ASP A 377 30.19 4.95 8.68
C ASP A 377 29.21 5.92 9.35
N ASP A 378 29.70 6.63 10.34
CA ASP A 378 28.88 7.55 11.13
C ASP A 378 28.66 8.91 10.44
N THR A 379 29.24 9.10 9.25
CA THR A 379 29.07 10.31 8.45
C THR A 379 27.66 10.37 7.88
N THR A 380 26.99 11.53 8.04
CA THR A 380 25.71 11.81 7.39
C THR A 380 25.95 12.71 6.19
N VAL A 381 25.43 12.30 5.03
CA VAL A 381 25.49 13.08 3.78
C VAL A 381 24.16 13.77 3.58
N THR A 382 24.19 15.10 3.50
CA THR A 382 23.05 15.89 3.04
C THR A 382 22.79 15.59 1.55
N LEU A 383 21.54 15.21 1.25
CA LEU A 383 21.05 15.00 -0.11
C LEU A 383 20.68 16.34 -0.75
N SER A 384 21.27 16.63 -1.90
CA SER A 384 21.02 17.91 -2.60
C SER A 384 19.63 17.93 -3.25
N LEU A 385 18.86 18.98 -2.96
CA LEU A 385 17.59 19.26 -3.61
C LEU A 385 17.72 20.03 -4.94
N CYS A 386 18.93 20.36 -5.39
CA CYS A 386 19.14 21.23 -6.55
C CYS A 386 18.50 20.68 -7.83
N GLN A 387 18.63 19.37 -8.10
CA GLN A 387 18.04 18.76 -9.30
C GLN A 387 16.51 18.82 -9.28
N LEU A 388 15.89 18.52 -8.12
CA LEU A 388 14.45 18.59 -7.94
C LEU A 388 13.94 20.03 -8.10
N ARG A 389 14.58 21.01 -7.43
CA ARG A 389 14.24 22.43 -7.57
C ARG A 389 14.38 22.91 -9.01
N ASN A 390 15.41 22.46 -9.72
CA ASN A 390 15.60 22.81 -11.13
C ASN A 390 14.50 22.22 -12.03
N ARG A 391 14.01 20.99 -11.75
CA ARG A 391 12.89 20.41 -12.49
C ARG A 391 11.57 21.11 -12.21
N LEU A 392 11.38 21.62 -10.99
CA LEU A 392 10.14 22.28 -10.56
C LEU A 392 10.18 23.81 -10.70
N LYS A 393 11.24 24.39 -11.27
CA LYS A 393 11.46 25.85 -11.30
C LYS A 393 10.35 26.62 -12.04
N ASP A 394 9.73 25.98 -13.03
CA ASP A 394 8.71 26.58 -13.89
C ASP A 394 7.27 26.27 -13.39
N VAL A 395 7.14 25.51 -12.29
CA VAL A 395 5.85 25.17 -11.66
C VAL A 395 5.37 26.34 -10.81
N GLY A 396 4.25 26.94 -11.19
CA GLY A 396 3.65 28.06 -10.45
C GLY A 396 3.09 27.66 -9.07
N GLY A 397 3.03 28.62 -8.14
CA GLY A 397 2.48 28.40 -6.78
C GLY A 397 1.05 27.86 -6.75
N GLU A 398 0.25 28.17 -7.78
CA GLU A 398 -1.11 27.66 -7.99
C GLU A 398 -1.17 26.11 -7.95
N ALA A 399 -0.13 25.43 -8.46
CA ALA A 399 -0.05 23.96 -8.50
C ALA A 399 0.07 23.35 -7.10
N PHE A 400 0.60 24.10 -6.13
CA PHE A 400 0.72 23.68 -4.73
C PHE A 400 -0.60 23.85 -3.96
N TYR A 401 -1.51 24.70 -4.45
CA TYR A 401 -2.81 24.98 -3.81
C TYR A 401 -4.01 24.94 -4.79
N PRO A 402 -4.26 23.82 -5.49
CA PRO A 402 -5.32 23.75 -6.50
C PRO A 402 -6.74 23.86 -5.92
N LEU A 403 -7.57 24.77 -6.42
CA LEU A 403 -8.96 24.93 -5.98
C LEU A 403 -9.81 23.70 -6.38
N LEU A 404 -10.68 23.23 -5.46
CA LEU A 404 -11.48 22.01 -5.63
C LEU A 404 -12.91 22.23 -6.17
N GLU A 405 -13.31 23.48 -6.45
CA GLU A 405 -14.70 23.87 -6.74
C GLU A 405 -14.98 24.25 -8.20
N ASP A 406 -13.97 24.28 -9.09
CA ASP A 406 -14.25 24.47 -10.51
C ASP A 406 -14.71 23.16 -11.14
N ASP A 407 -16.03 22.98 -11.29
CA ASP A 407 -16.62 21.91 -12.12
C ASP A 407 -16.17 21.99 -13.60
N GLN A 408 -15.47 23.07 -13.98
CA GLN A 408 -14.82 23.25 -15.29
C GLN A 408 -13.34 22.84 -15.33
N SER A 409 -12.69 22.52 -14.20
CA SER A 409 -11.27 22.20 -14.18
C SER A 409 -11.01 20.73 -14.53
N ASN A 410 -10.68 20.48 -15.80
CA ASN A 410 -9.51 19.63 -16.08
C ASN A 410 -8.31 20.21 -15.29
N LEU A 411 -7.36 19.36 -14.87
CA LEU A 411 -6.12 19.67 -14.13
C LEU A 411 -5.72 21.18 -14.08
N PRO A 412 -5.35 21.72 -12.90
CA PRO A 412 -5.05 23.15 -12.71
C PRO A 412 -4.08 23.68 -13.78
N HIS A 413 -4.43 24.85 -14.32
CA HIS A 413 -3.80 25.43 -15.51
C HIS A 413 -2.48 26.11 -15.12
N SER A 414 -1.37 25.36 -15.12
CA SER A 414 -0.02 25.92 -15.01
C SER A 414 0.37 26.67 -16.30
N ASN A 415 1.26 27.65 -16.23
CA ASN A 415 1.84 28.27 -17.43
C ASN A 415 2.62 27.27 -18.33
N SER A 416 2.90 26.05 -17.84
CA SER A 416 3.45 24.89 -18.56
C SER A 416 2.41 24.03 -19.30
N ASN A 417 1.15 24.47 -19.43
CA ASN A 417 -0.04 23.71 -19.90
C ASN A 417 0.14 22.74 -21.07
N ASN A 418 1.04 23.00 -22.02
CA ASN A 418 1.25 22.09 -23.15
C ASN A 418 1.95 20.78 -22.73
N GLU A 419 2.81 20.80 -21.71
CA GLU A 419 3.62 19.64 -21.32
C GLU A 419 2.88 18.73 -20.34
N LEU A 420 2.15 19.26 -19.36
CA LEU A 420 1.35 18.43 -18.42
C LEU A 420 0.19 17.71 -19.13
N SER A 421 -0.48 18.39 -20.06
CA SER A 421 -1.52 17.78 -20.90
C SER A 421 -0.92 16.74 -21.86
N ALA A 422 0.31 16.93 -22.35
CA ALA A 422 1.00 15.94 -23.16
C ALA A 422 1.41 14.72 -22.32
N ALA A 423 1.98 14.93 -21.12
CA ALA A 423 2.37 13.89 -20.19
C ALA A 423 1.19 12.99 -19.79
N ALA A 424 0.01 13.58 -19.57
CA ALA A 424 -1.23 12.85 -19.27
C ALA A 424 -1.66 11.86 -20.38
N THR A 425 -1.18 12.05 -21.62
CA THR A 425 -1.45 11.13 -22.74
C THR A 425 -0.40 10.03 -22.90
N LEU A 426 0.70 10.08 -22.14
CA LEU A 426 1.76 9.09 -22.19
C LEU A 426 1.35 7.79 -21.44
N PRO A 427 1.98 6.64 -21.78
CA PRO A 427 1.82 5.39 -21.03
C PRO A 427 2.01 5.59 -19.52
N LEU A 428 1.26 4.83 -18.72
CA LEU A 428 1.22 5.00 -17.26
C LEU A 428 2.63 4.93 -16.63
N ILE A 429 3.48 4.02 -17.10
CA ILE A 429 4.85 3.86 -16.60
C ILE A 429 5.71 5.12 -16.77
N ILE A 430 5.42 5.94 -17.79
CA ILE A 430 6.11 7.21 -18.00
C ILE A 430 5.52 8.27 -17.07
N ARG A 431 4.19 8.33 -16.94
CA ARG A 431 3.49 9.23 -16.02
C ARG A 431 3.90 9.02 -14.55
N GLU A 432 4.09 7.78 -14.12
CA GLU A 432 4.56 7.45 -12.76
C GLU A 432 6.02 7.85 -12.50
N ARG A 433 6.80 8.13 -13.54
CA ARG A 433 8.20 8.58 -13.44
C ARG A 433 8.39 10.08 -13.67
N ASP A 434 7.36 10.77 -14.13
CA ASP A 434 7.41 12.20 -14.40
C ASP A 434 7.25 13.01 -13.11
N THR A 435 8.24 13.85 -12.80
CA THR A 435 8.32 14.57 -11.53
C THR A 435 7.23 15.63 -11.37
N GLU A 436 6.96 16.43 -12.40
CA GLU A 436 5.97 17.51 -12.35
C GLU A 436 4.55 16.93 -12.35
N TYR A 437 4.31 15.91 -13.17
CA TYR A 437 3.04 15.20 -13.20
C TYR A 437 2.73 14.58 -11.84
N GLN A 438 3.68 13.86 -11.24
CA GLN A 438 3.48 13.25 -9.92
C GLN A 438 3.26 14.29 -8.82
N LEU A 439 3.98 15.42 -8.83
CA LEU A 439 3.73 16.52 -7.89
C LEU A 439 2.26 16.97 -7.93
N ASN A 440 1.75 17.27 -9.13
CA ASN A 440 0.35 17.70 -9.32
C ASN A 440 -0.65 16.64 -8.86
N ARG A 441 -0.44 15.37 -9.22
CA ARG A 441 -1.34 14.27 -8.81
C ARG A 441 -1.32 14.06 -7.30
N ILE A 442 -0.14 14.05 -6.67
CA ILE A 442 -0.01 13.87 -5.22
C ILE A 442 -0.75 14.97 -4.46
N ILE A 443 -0.56 16.24 -4.82
CA ILE A 443 -1.23 17.37 -4.16
C ILE A 443 -2.75 17.28 -4.33
N LEU A 444 -3.23 16.96 -5.53
CA LEU A 444 -4.66 16.79 -5.80
C LEU A 444 -5.26 15.69 -4.91
N PHE A 445 -4.66 14.49 -4.89
CA PHE A 445 -5.15 13.38 -4.09
C PHE A 445 -5.04 13.66 -2.58
N ASP A 446 -3.96 14.28 -2.10
CA ASP A 446 -3.82 14.70 -0.70
C ASP A 446 -5.01 15.59 -0.27
N ARG A 447 -5.37 16.58 -1.08
CA ARG A 447 -6.52 17.46 -0.81
C ARG A 447 -7.86 16.72 -0.87
N LEU A 448 -8.07 15.90 -1.90
CA LEU A 448 -9.31 15.13 -2.05
C LEU A 448 -9.51 14.13 -0.90
N LEU A 449 -8.46 13.44 -0.48
CA LEU A 449 -8.48 12.47 0.62
C LEU A 449 -8.69 13.15 1.97
N LYS A 450 -8.12 14.34 2.20
CA LYS A 450 -8.43 15.14 3.39
C LYS A 450 -9.92 15.50 3.47
N ALA A 451 -10.57 15.74 2.32
CA ALA A 451 -12.00 16.02 2.20
C ALA A 451 -12.90 14.77 2.12
N TYR A 452 -12.34 13.56 2.12
CA TYR A 452 -13.11 12.32 2.16
C TYR A 452 -13.84 12.17 3.51
N PRO A 453 -15.15 11.80 3.53
CA PRO A 453 -15.90 11.15 2.44
C PRO A 453 -16.64 12.08 1.46
N TYR A 454 -16.71 13.39 1.72
CA TYR A 454 -17.54 14.33 0.94
C TYR A 454 -17.16 14.43 -0.54
N LYS A 455 -15.88 14.26 -0.89
CA LYS A 455 -15.36 14.32 -2.27
C LYS A 455 -15.09 12.93 -2.88
N LYS A 456 -15.76 11.87 -2.40
CA LYS A 456 -15.60 10.49 -2.90
C LYS A 456 -15.80 10.37 -4.43
N ASN A 457 -16.78 11.06 -4.99
CA ASN A 457 -17.06 11.01 -6.43
C ASN A 457 -15.92 11.63 -7.26
N GLN A 458 -15.30 12.69 -6.76
CA GLN A 458 -14.14 13.34 -7.38
C GLN A 458 -12.92 12.43 -7.29
N ILE A 459 -12.67 11.77 -6.14
CA ILE A 459 -11.62 10.75 -6.02
C ILE A 459 -11.80 9.66 -7.08
N TRP A 460 -13.03 9.14 -7.24
CA TRP A 460 -13.32 8.12 -8.26
C TRP A 460 -13.09 8.62 -9.68
N LYS A 461 -13.51 9.87 -9.99
CA LYS A 461 -13.31 10.49 -11.31
C LYS A 461 -11.82 10.65 -11.62
N GLU A 462 -11.02 11.12 -10.67
CA GLU A 462 -9.58 11.32 -10.84
C GLU A 462 -8.83 9.99 -10.91
N ALA A 463 -9.23 8.99 -10.12
CA ALA A 463 -8.65 7.64 -10.15
C ALA A 463 -8.84 6.93 -11.50
N ARG A 464 -9.85 7.30 -12.31
CA ARG A 464 -10.00 6.82 -13.69
C ARG A 464 -8.88 7.26 -14.63
N VAL A 465 -8.20 8.37 -14.32
CA VAL A 465 -7.04 8.83 -15.09
C VAL A 465 -5.81 8.02 -14.68
N ASP A 466 -5.53 7.99 -13.38
CA ASP A 466 -4.55 7.15 -12.68
C ASP A 466 -4.59 7.44 -11.18
N ILE A 467 -3.84 6.65 -10.39
CA ILE A 467 -3.63 6.86 -8.97
C ILE A 467 -2.12 7.06 -8.73
N PRO A 468 -1.68 8.18 -8.12
CA PRO A 468 -0.26 8.40 -7.85
C PRO A 468 0.26 7.37 -6.82
N PRO A 469 1.42 6.73 -7.04
CA PRO A 469 1.87 5.61 -6.22
C PRO A 469 1.94 5.90 -4.72
N LEU A 470 2.41 7.10 -4.35
CA LEU A 470 2.54 7.52 -2.95
C LEU A 470 1.18 7.59 -2.22
N MET A 471 0.08 7.85 -2.94
CA MET A 471 -1.26 7.99 -2.34
C MET A 471 -2.14 6.75 -2.54
N ARG A 472 -1.61 5.67 -3.13
CA ARG A 472 -2.40 4.51 -3.58
C ARG A 472 -3.15 3.82 -2.45
N GLY A 473 -2.50 3.53 -1.32
CA GLY A 473 -3.13 2.85 -0.18
C GLY A 473 -4.35 3.59 0.37
N LEU A 474 -4.23 4.91 0.56
CA LEU A 474 -5.32 5.77 1.03
C LEU A 474 -6.44 5.92 -0.01
N THR A 475 -6.07 6.00 -1.29
CA THR A 475 -7.03 6.08 -2.40
C THR A 475 -7.84 4.80 -2.53
N TRP A 476 -7.21 3.64 -2.44
CA TRP A 476 -7.90 2.34 -2.45
C TRP A 476 -8.89 2.21 -1.29
N ALA A 477 -8.50 2.64 -0.08
CA ALA A 477 -9.41 2.69 1.06
C ALA A 477 -10.65 3.56 0.79
N ALA A 478 -10.46 4.73 0.18
CA ALA A 478 -11.56 5.62 -0.20
C ALA A 478 -12.46 5.03 -1.31
N LEU A 479 -11.88 4.38 -2.33
CA LEU A 479 -12.63 3.70 -3.40
C LEU A 479 -13.43 2.50 -2.87
N LEU A 480 -12.92 1.82 -1.84
CA LEU A 480 -13.61 0.74 -1.13
C LEU A 480 -14.64 1.23 -0.11
N GLY A 481 -14.75 2.55 0.10
CA GLY A 481 -15.72 3.12 1.03
C GLY A 481 -15.38 2.90 2.51
N VAL A 482 -14.10 2.74 2.85
CA VAL A 482 -13.65 2.58 4.23
C VAL A 482 -13.95 3.85 5.03
N GLU A 483 -14.68 3.72 6.13
CA GLU A 483 -15.07 4.82 7.00
C GLU A 483 -15.14 4.41 8.48
N GLY A 484 -15.10 5.39 9.38
CA GLY A 484 -15.23 5.21 10.83
C GLY A 484 -13.91 4.85 11.55
N ALA A 485 -14.01 4.49 12.83
CA ALA A 485 -12.87 4.22 13.70
C ALA A 485 -12.22 2.85 13.43
N ILE A 486 -11.43 2.76 12.35
CA ILE A 486 -10.81 1.49 11.91
C ILE A 486 -9.88 0.89 12.97
N HIS A 487 -9.11 1.71 13.70
CA HIS A 487 -8.18 1.25 14.72
C HIS A 487 -8.92 0.60 15.89
N ALA A 488 -9.93 1.28 16.44
CA ALA A 488 -10.74 0.73 17.53
C ALA A 488 -11.39 -0.61 17.14
N LYS A 489 -11.87 -0.75 15.89
CA LYS A 489 -12.43 -2.00 15.38
C LYS A 489 -11.39 -3.12 15.29
N TYR A 490 -10.19 -2.83 14.77
CA TYR A 490 -9.13 -3.83 14.60
C TYR A 490 -8.49 -4.25 15.94
N ASP A 491 -8.30 -3.29 16.84
CA ASP A 491 -7.67 -3.53 18.15
C ASP A 491 -8.58 -4.38 19.05
N ALA A 492 -9.90 -4.25 18.92
CA ALA A 492 -10.88 -5.03 19.67
C ALA A 492 -10.96 -6.53 19.28
N ILE A 493 -10.37 -6.93 18.14
CA ILE A 493 -10.39 -8.33 17.69
C ILE A 493 -9.30 -9.12 18.41
N ASP A 494 -9.65 -10.28 18.96
CA ASP A 494 -8.67 -11.19 19.56
C ASP A 494 -7.77 -11.81 18.47
N LYS A 495 -6.47 -11.53 18.56
CA LYS A 495 -5.44 -12.00 17.63
C LYS A 495 -4.47 -12.97 18.32
N ASP A 496 -4.60 -13.17 19.63
CA ASP A 496 -3.62 -13.89 20.44
C ASP A 496 -4.09 -15.32 20.72
N THR A 497 -5.38 -15.54 20.99
CA THR A 497 -5.93 -16.87 21.27
C THR A 497 -5.69 -17.82 20.10
N PRO A 498 -5.04 -18.98 20.29
CA PRO A 498 -4.77 -19.93 19.21
C PRO A 498 -6.06 -20.42 18.53
N ILE A 499 -6.07 -20.45 17.20
CA ILE A 499 -7.18 -21.00 16.40
C ILE A 499 -6.72 -22.17 15.52
N PRO A 500 -7.61 -23.10 15.11
CA PRO A 500 -7.22 -24.28 14.32
C PRO A 500 -6.48 -23.97 13.02
N THR A 501 -6.73 -22.78 12.46
CA THR A 501 -6.17 -22.29 11.20
C THR A 501 -4.75 -21.72 11.33
N ASP A 502 -4.27 -21.43 12.56
CA ASP A 502 -2.98 -20.75 12.77
C ASP A 502 -1.83 -21.50 12.10
N ARG A 503 -1.82 -22.83 12.19
CA ARG A 503 -0.78 -23.67 11.55
C ARG A 503 -0.77 -23.52 10.04
N GLN A 504 -1.92 -23.39 9.39
CA GLN A 504 -1.99 -23.23 7.94
C GLN A 504 -1.45 -21.85 7.53
N ILE A 505 -1.89 -20.79 8.23
CA ILE A 505 -1.42 -19.42 8.02
C ILE A 505 0.13 -19.34 8.16
N GLU A 506 0.69 -20.02 9.16
CA GLU A 506 2.13 -20.08 9.40
C GLU A 506 2.95 -20.71 8.28
N VAL A 507 2.38 -21.69 7.58
CA VAL A 507 3.06 -22.38 6.48
C VAL A 507 2.90 -21.62 5.17
N ASP A 508 1.80 -20.89 4.99
CA ASP A 508 1.52 -20.14 3.76
C ASP A 508 2.30 -18.82 3.69
N ILE A 509 2.34 -18.05 4.78
CA ILE A 509 2.97 -16.72 4.83
C ILE A 509 4.42 -16.74 4.30
N PRO A 510 5.33 -17.64 4.75
CA PRO A 510 6.71 -17.62 4.29
C PRO A 510 6.87 -17.95 2.82
N ARG A 511 5.85 -18.50 2.14
CA ARG A 511 5.84 -18.84 0.71
C ARG A 511 5.17 -17.75 -0.14
N CYS A 512 4.40 -16.87 0.49
CA CYS A 512 3.68 -15.78 -0.15
C CYS A 512 4.62 -14.62 -0.51
N HIS A 513 4.69 -14.26 -1.80
CA HIS A 513 5.49 -13.14 -2.30
C HIS A 513 6.94 -13.08 -1.77
N GLN A 514 7.63 -14.22 -1.68
CA GLN A 514 9.00 -14.36 -1.17
C GLN A 514 10.04 -13.43 -1.84
N TYR A 515 9.79 -13.00 -3.07
CA TYR A 515 10.66 -12.08 -3.81
C TYR A 515 10.64 -10.65 -3.25
N ASP A 516 9.62 -10.28 -2.46
CA ASP A 516 9.48 -8.95 -1.90
C ASP A 516 10.17 -8.86 -0.53
N GLU A 517 11.17 -8.00 -0.41
CA GLU A 517 12.00 -7.90 0.79
C GLU A 517 11.19 -7.45 2.02
N LEU A 518 10.17 -6.60 1.84
CA LEU A 518 9.38 -6.09 2.94
C LEU A 518 8.42 -7.15 3.49
N LEU A 519 7.68 -7.83 2.61
CA LEU A 519 6.72 -8.87 2.99
C LEU A 519 7.39 -10.14 3.51
N SER A 520 8.58 -10.49 3.02
CA SER A 520 9.37 -11.65 3.48
C SER A 520 10.12 -11.41 4.80
N SER A 521 10.12 -10.18 5.31
CA SER A 521 10.71 -9.87 6.62
C SER A 521 9.93 -10.53 7.77
N PRO A 522 10.57 -10.84 8.91
CA PRO A 522 9.87 -11.36 10.09
C PRO A 522 8.74 -10.45 10.56
N GLU A 523 8.92 -9.13 10.46
CA GLU A 523 7.91 -8.14 10.78
C GLU A 523 6.73 -8.21 9.80
N GLY A 524 7.00 -8.40 8.51
CA GLY A 524 5.98 -8.66 7.49
C GLY A 524 5.18 -9.92 7.79
N HIS A 525 5.86 -11.02 8.13
CA HIS A 525 5.20 -12.28 8.51
C HIS A 525 4.31 -12.12 9.75
N ALA A 526 4.80 -11.42 10.78
CA ALA A 526 4.03 -11.16 12.00
C ALA A 526 2.77 -10.31 11.71
N LYS A 527 2.88 -9.33 10.81
CA LYS A 527 1.76 -8.48 10.37
C LYS A 527 0.75 -9.26 9.55
N PHE A 528 1.19 -10.08 8.59
CA PHE A 528 0.32 -10.98 7.84
C PHE A 528 -0.53 -11.84 8.76
N ARG A 529 0.13 -12.51 9.73
CA ARG A 529 -0.55 -13.36 10.72
C ARG A 529 -1.64 -12.58 11.44
N ARG A 530 -1.34 -11.38 11.96
CA ARG A 530 -2.31 -10.58 12.71
C ARG A 530 -3.50 -10.14 11.84
N VAL A 531 -3.25 -9.68 10.61
CA VAL A 531 -4.32 -9.23 9.70
C VAL A 531 -5.20 -10.41 9.25
N LEU A 532 -4.60 -11.54 8.85
CA LEU A 532 -5.33 -12.74 8.42
C LEU A 532 -6.14 -13.33 9.57
N LYS A 533 -5.53 -13.44 10.76
CA LYS A 533 -6.23 -13.94 11.95
C LYS A 533 -7.37 -13.02 12.36
N ALA A 534 -7.16 -11.70 12.35
CA ALA A 534 -8.23 -10.74 12.61
C ALA A 534 -9.41 -10.92 11.65
N TRP A 535 -9.15 -11.22 10.38
CA TRP A 535 -10.18 -11.49 9.40
C TRP A 535 -10.92 -12.81 9.64
N VAL A 536 -10.21 -13.90 9.91
CA VAL A 536 -10.85 -15.20 10.21
C VAL A 536 -11.69 -15.12 11.48
N VAL A 537 -11.20 -14.48 12.54
CA VAL A 537 -11.91 -14.34 13.82
C VAL A 537 -13.15 -13.45 13.70
N SER A 538 -13.11 -12.41 12.87
CA SER A 538 -14.26 -11.50 12.66
C SER A 538 -15.35 -12.07 11.76
N HIS A 539 -15.09 -13.18 11.06
CA HIS A 539 -16.02 -13.81 10.12
C HIS A 539 -16.20 -15.30 10.45
N PRO A 540 -16.94 -15.64 11.52
CA PRO A 540 -17.05 -17.04 12.01
C PRO A 540 -17.69 -18.01 11.01
N ASP A 541 -18.48 -17.49 10.06
CA ASP A 541 -19.12 -18.29 9.01
C ASP A 541 -18.19 -18.60 7.82
N LEU A 542 -17.00 -17.98 7.79
CA LEU A 542 -16.00 -18.14 6.73
C LEU A 542 -14.79 -18.91 7.26
N VAL A 543 -14.07 -19.56 6.35
CA VAL A 543 -12.84 -20.31 6.65
C VAL A 543 -11.69 -19.78 5.81
N TYR A 544 -10.49 -19.91 6.35
CA TYR A 544 -9.28 -19.62 5.60
C TYR A 544 -9.10 -20.66 4.48
N TRP A 545 -8.95 -20.15 3.26
CA TRP A 545 -8.51 -20.91 2.10
C TRP A 545 -7.12 -20.45 1.69
N GLN A 546 -6.27 -21.41 1.29
CA GLN A 546 -4.95 -21.09 0.74
C GLN A 546 -5.11 -20.13 -0.46
N GLY A 547 -4.39 -19.01 -0.44
CA GLY A 547 -4.56 -17.90 -1.37
C GLY A 547 -5.11 -16.63 -0.72
N LEU A 548 -5.72 -16.71 0.46
CA LEU A 548 -6.15 -15.52 1.22
C LEU A 548 -4.96 -14.65 1.67
N ASP A 549 -3.83 -15.29 1.97
CA ASP A 549 -2.53 -14.66 2.19
C ASP A 549 -2.08 -13.84 0.97
N SER A 550 -2.18 -14.41 -0.23
CA SER A 550 -1.88 -13.70 -1.48
C SER A 550 -2.85 -12.54 -1.73
N LEU A 551 -4.13 -12.69 -1.38
CA LEU A 551 -5.12 -11.61 -1.48
C LEU A 551 -4.85 -10.46 -0.48
N CYS A 552 -4.34 -10.80 0.70
CA CYS A 552 -3.98 -9.83 1.75
C CYS A 552 -2.75 -8.99 1.38
N ALA A 553 -1.81 -9.58 0.62
CA ALA A 553 -0.50 -9.00 0.35
C ALA A 553 -0.51 -7.56 -0.22
N PRO A 554 -1.32 -7.22 -1.25
CA PRO A 554 -1.37 -5.84 -1.76
C PRO A 554 -1.84 -4.82 -0.72
N PHE A 555 -2.83 -5.19 0.11
CA PHE A 555 -3.35 -4.31 1.16
C PHE A 555 -2.34 -4.10 2.28
N LEU A 556 -1.66 -5.17 2.70
CA LEU A 556 -0.63 -5.09 3.72
C LEU A 556 0.60 -4.32 3.22
N TYR A 557 1.05 -4.56 1.99
CA TYR A 557 2.19 -3.84 1.41
C TYR A 557 1.94 -2.32 1.39
N LEU A 558 0.80 -1.89 0.83
CA LEU A 558 0.46 -0.47 0.72
C LEU A 558 0.19 0.20 2.08
N ASN A 559 -0.15 -0.57 3.11
CA ASN A 559 -0.50 -0.08 4.44
C ASN A 559 0.30 -0.78 5.54
N PHE A 560 1.59 -1.05 5.30
CA PHE A 560 2.42 -1.88 6.20
C PHE A 560 2.46 -1.35 7.64
N ASN A 561 2.47 -0.03 7.77
CA ASN A 561 2.47 0.70 9.04
C ASN A 561 1.08 0.99 9.61
N ASN A 562 0.01 0.55 8.93
CA ASN A 562 -1.38 0.71 9.36
C ASN A 562 -2.17 -0.59 9.09
N GLU A 563 -1.94 -1.61 9.92
CA GLU A 563 -2.61 -2.92 9.82
C GLU A 563 -4.14 -2.82 9.87
N ALA A 564 -4.67 -1.87 10.66
CA ALA A 564 -6.10 -1.62 10.76
C ALA A 564 -6.69 -1.17 9.42
N LEU A 565 -5.98 -0.33 8.66
CA LEU A 565 -6.38 0.09 7.33
C LEU A 565 -6.26 -1.04 6.30
N ALA A 566 -5.19 -1.84 6.36
CA ALA A 566 -5.04 -3.04 5.52
C ALA A 566 -6.22 -4.01 5.73
N TYR A 567 -6.52 -4.31 6.99
CA TYR A 567 -7.65 -5.14 7.40
C TYR A 567 -9.01 -4.56 6.94
N ALA A 568 -9.22 -3.26 7.12
CA ALA A 568 -10.45 -2.59 6.70
C ALA A 568 -10.64 -2.64 5.18
N CYS A 569 -9.57 -2.42 4.40
CA CYS A 569 -9.61 -2.54 2.94
C CYS A 569 -9.95 -3.97 2.52
N MET A 570 -9.28 -4.98 3.10
CA MET A 570 -9.53 -6.38 2.78
C MET A 570 -10.98 -6.80 3.14
N SER A 571 -11.46 -6.38 4.31
CA SER A 571 -12.83 -6.65 4.78
C SER A 571 -13.90 -5.96 3.91
N ALA A 572 -13.59 -4.81 3.29
CA ALA A 572 -14.47 -4.15 2.33
C ALA A 572 -14.38 -4.76 0.92
N PHE A 573 -13.21 -5.26 0.53
CA PHE A 573 -12.95 -5.82 -0.79
C PHE A 573 -13.61 -7.19 -0.99
N ILE A 574 -13.51 -8.09 0.00
CA ILE A 574 -13.99 -9.48 -0.13
C ILE A 574 -15.50 -9.54 -0.42
N PRO A 575 -16.41 -8.85 0.30
CA PRO A 575 -17.84 -8.85 -0.04
C PRO A 575 -18.16 -8.25 -1.41
N LYS A 576 -17.30 -7.37 -1.93
CA LYS A 576 -17.50 -6.72 -3.25
C LYS A 576 -17.17 -7.64 -4.42
N TYR A 577 -16.14 -8.48 -4.31
CA TYR A 577 -15.65 -9.31 -5.44
C TYR A 577 -15.70 -10.82 -5.20
N LEU A 578 -15.65 -11.25 -3.94
CA LEU A 578 -15.47 -12.64 -3.49
C LEU A 578 -16.52 -13.04 -2.45
N TYR A 579 -17.75 -12.53 -2.60
CA TYR A 579 -18.85 -12.86 -1.71
C TYR A 579 -19.06 -14.39 -1.66
N ASN A 580 -19.07 -14.96 -0.46
CA ASN A 580 -19.20 -16.40 -0.19
C ASN A 580 -18.11 -17.32 -0.77
N PHE A 581 -17.02 -16.79 -1.34
CA PHE A 581 -15.91 -17.62 -1.85
C PHE A 581 -15.20 -18.40 -0.73
N PHE A 582 -15.21 -17.86 0.49
CA PHE A 582 -14.50 -18.43 1.64
C PHE A 582 -15.44 -19.24 2.57
N LEU A 583 -16.60 -19.67 2.09
CA LEU A 583 -17.42 -20.64 2.83
C LEU A 583 -16.68 -21.97 3.02
N LYS A 584 -17.07 -22.73 4.04
CA LYS A 584 -16.56 -24.10 4.25
C LYS A 584 -16.89 -25.01 3.07
N ASP A 585 -18.08 -24.88 2.51
CA ASP A 585 -18.45 -25.45 1.20
C ASP A 585 -18.78 -24.31 0.23
N ASN A 586 -17.80 -23.98 -0.60
CA ASN A 586 -17.88 -22.94 -1.63
C ASN A 586 -18.08 -23.53 -3.04
N SER A 587 -18.30 -24.84 -3.17
CA SER A 587 -18.29 -25.56 -4.45
C SER A 587 -19.32 -24.98 -5.43
N HIS A 588 -20.52 -24.70 -4.95
CA HIS A 588 -21.61 -24.11 -5.75
C HIS A 588 -21.28 -22.68 -6.22
N VAL A 589 -20.64 -21.87 -5.36
CA VAL A 589 -20.22 -20.49 -5.67
C VAL A 589 -19.14 -20.49 -6.75
N ILE A 590 -18.11 -21.32 -6.57
CA ILE A 590 -16.99 -21.43 -7.52
C ILE A 590 -17.50 -21.96 -8.86
N GLN A 591 -18.34 -23.00 -8.86
CA GLN A 591 -18.89 -23.55 -10.09
C GLN A 591 -19.81 -22.57 -10.83
N GLU A 592 -20.65 -21.81 -10.14
CA GLU A 592 -21.43 -20.71 -10.76
C GLU A 592 -20.48 -19.71 -11.41
N TYR A 593 -19.46 -19.26 -10.69
CA TYR A 593 -18.49 -18.27 -11.15
C TYR A 593 -17.74 -18.73 -12.41
N LEU A 594 -17.20 -19.95 -12.40
CA LEU A 594 -16.47 -20.54 -13.53
C LEU A 594 -17.38 -20.80 -14.73
N THR A 595 -18.64 -21.18 -14.49
CA THR A 595 -19.62 -21.36 -15.57
C THR A 595 -19.90 -20.03 -16.27
N VAL A 596 -20.14 -18.96 -15.50
CA VAL A 596 -20.30 -17.61 -16.08
C VAL A 596 -19.03 -17.17 -16.80
N PHE A 597 -17.84 -17.47 -16.28
CA PHE A 597 -16.60 -17.18 -16.97
C PHE A 597 -16.47 -17.94 -18.31
N SER A 598 -16.86 -19.21 -18.36
CA SER A 598 -16.91 -19.99 -19.61
C SER A 598 -17.84 -19.34 -20.65
N GLN A 599 -19.03 -18.92 -20.23
CA GLN A 599 -19.97 -18.17 -21.08
C GLN A 599 -19.39 -16.83 -21.54
N MET A 600 -18.59 -16.16 -20.71
CA MET A 600 -17.92 -14.92 -21.06
C MET A 600 -16.81 -15.12 -22.11
N ILE A 601 -16.08 -16.24 -22.07
CA ILE A 601 -15.14 -16.61 -23.12
C ILE A 601 -15.91 -16.87 -24.41
N ALA A 602 -16.98 -17.66 -24.38
CA ALA A 602 -17.84 -17.92 -25.56
C ALA A 602 -18.45 -16.63 -26.15
N PHE A 603 -18.85 -15.70 -25.29
CA PHE A 603 -19.42 -14.42 -25.68
C PHE A 603 -18.41 -13.53 -26.41
N HIS A 604 -17.14 -13.47 -25.97
CA HIS A 604 -16.15 -12.57 -26.56
C HIS A 604 -15.24 -13.22 -27.61
N ASP A 605 -14.86 -14.49 -27.43
CA ASP A 605 -14.02 -15.26 -28.36
C ASP A 605 -14.58 -16.69 -28.52
N PRO A 606 -15.62 -16.87 -29.35
CA PRO A 606 -16.27 -18.17 -29.56
C PRO A 606 -15.32 -19.18 -30.22
N GLU A 607 -14.36 -18.74 -31.03
CA GLU A 607 -13.39 -19.64 -31.65
C GLU A 607 -12.48 -20.27 -30.59
N LEU A 608 -11.94 -19.45 -29.69
CA LEU A 608 -11.15 -19.95 -28.56
C LEU A 608 -12.00 -20.84 -27.65
N SER A 609 -13.22 -20.42 -27.32
CA SER A 609 -14.13 -21.22 -26.48
C SER A 609 -14.40 -22.61 -27.06
N ASN A 610 -14.71 -22.69 -28.36
CA ASN A 610 -14.98 -23.96 -29.04
C ASN A 610 -13.75 -24.87 -28.99
N HIS A 611 -12.55 -24.35 -29.31
CA HIS A 611 -11.30 -25.12 -29.25
C HIS A 611 -11.02 -25.65 -27.84
N LEU A 612 -11.11 -24.80 -26.82
CA LEU A 612 -10.86 -25.21 -25.42
C LEU A 612 -11.85 -26.28 -24.96
N ASN A 613 -13.12 -26.18 -25.35
CA ASN A 613 -14.13 -27.20 -25.07
C ASN A 613 -13.86 -28.51 -25.81
N GLU A 614 -13.44 -28.45 -27.08
CA GLU A 614 -13.10 -29.63 -27.90
C GLU A 614 -11.95 -30.45 -27.30
N ILE A 615 -10.93 -29.77 -26.76
CA ILE A 615 -9.80 -30.43 -26.10
C ILE A 615 -10.04 -30.75 -24.61
N GLY A 616 -11.22 -30.40 -24.07
CA GLY A 616 -11.57 -30.62 -22.66
C GLY A 616 -10.81 -29.73 -21.66
N PHE A 617 -10.25 -28.60 -22.10
CA PHE A 617 -9.50 -27.66 -21.26
C PHE A 617 -10.42 -26.56 -20.70
N ILE A 618 -11.20 -26.93 -19.67
CA ILE A 618 -12.23 -26.06 -19.07
C ILE A 618 -11.65 -25.14 -17.97
N PRO A 619 -12.31 -23.99 -17.66
CA PRO A 619 -11.84 -23.05 -16.65
C PRO A 619 -11.55 -23.62 -15.25
N ASP A 620 -12.24 -24.68 -14.84
CA ASP A 620 -12.05 -25.37 -13.56
C ASP A 620 -10.59 -25.82 -13.33
N LEU A 621 -9.83 -26.04 -14.40
CA LEU A 621 -8.45 -26.51 -14.33
C LEU A 621 -7.42 -25.40 -14.05
N TYR A 622 -7.73 -24.14 -14.38
CA TYR A 622 -6.73 -23.06 -14.35
C TYR A 622 -7.20 -21.75 -13.72
N ALA A 623 -8.51 -21.48 -13.69
CA ALA A 623 -9.04 -20.17 -13.31
C ALA A 623 -9.39 -20.04 -11.81
N ILE A 624 -9.41 -21.14 -11.05
CA ILE A 624 -9.69 -21.09 -9.60
C ILE A 624 -8.67 -20.20 -8.87
N PRO A 625 -7.34 -20.38 -9.03
CA PRO A 625 -6.37 -19.51 -8.38
C PRO A 625 -6.48 -18.04 -8.83
N TRP A 626 -6.87 -17.80 -10.08
CA TRP A 626 -7.03 -16.46 -10.63
C TRP A 626 -8.11 -15.69 -9.88
N PHE A 627 -9.29 -16.28 -9.74
CA PHE A 627 -10.42 -15.59 -9.11
C PHE A 627 -10.36 -15.65 -7.59
N LEU A 628 -9.94 -16.76 -6.98
CA LEU A 628 -9.82 -16.86 -5.52
C LEU A 628 -8.86 -15.82 -4.93
N THR A 629 -7.76 -15.53 -5.64
CA THR A 629 -6.74 -14.56 -5.21
C THR A 629 -6.86 -13.22 -5.93
N MET A 630 -7.84 -13.05 -6.82
CA MET A 630 -7.97 -11.86 -7.66
C MET A 630 -6.67 -11.50 -8.38
N PHE A 631 -6.06 -12.55 -8.96
CA PHE A 631 -4.83 -12.59 -9.76
C PHE A 631 -3.53 -12.36 -8.97
N THR A 632 -3.56 -12.10 -7.66
CA THR A 632 -2.36 -11.73 -6.89
C THR A 632 -1.34 -12.84 -6.76
N HIS A 633 -1.78 -14.11 -6.74
CA HIS A 633 -0.87 -15.25 -6.74
C HIS A 633 -0.16 -15.42 -8.09
N VAL A 634 -0.73 -14.91 -9.18
CA VAL A 634 -0.23 -15.10 -10.55
C VAL A 634 0.75 -14.01 -10.95
N PHE A 635 0.47 -12.75 -10.57
CA PHE A 635 1.27 -11.61 -10.97
C PHE A 635 2.00 -10.96 -9.78
N PRO A 636 3.21 -10.42 -10.02
CA PRO A 636 3.91 -9.65 -8.99
C PRO A 636 3.14 -8.39 -8.61
N LEU A 637 3.35 -7.90 -7.39
CA LEU A 637 2.61 -6.79 -6.79
C LEU A 637 2.54 -5.53 -7.66
N HIS A 638 3.63 -5.13 -8.34
CA HIS A 638 3.62 -3.94 -9.20
C HIS A 638 2.65 -4.07 -10.39
N LYS A 639 2.49 -5.29 -10.94
CA LYS A 639 1.49 -5.60 -11.98
C LYS A 639 0.08 -5.59 -11.39
N ILE A 640 -0.07 -6.09 -10.17
CA ILE A 640 -1.35 -6.06 -9.43
C ILE A 640 -1.80 -4.64 -9.13
N PHE A 641 -0.92 -3.73 -8.73
CA PHE A 641 -1.31 -2.34 -8.46
C PHE A 641 -1.94 -1.68 -9.68
N HIS A 642 -1.31 -1.80 -10.86
CA HIS A 642 -1.86 -1.28 -12.11
C HIS A 642 -3.22 -1.94 -12.45
N LEU A 643 -3.32 -3.26 -12.30
CA LEU A 643 -4.57 -3.98 -12.57
C LEU A 643 -5.69 -3.56 -11.60
N TRP A 644 -5.38 -3.44 -10.31
CA TRP A 644 -6.35 -3.18 -9.26
C TRP A 644 -6.77 -1.70 -9.19
N ASP A 645 -5.91 -0.76 -9.60
CA ASP A 645 -6.28 0.64 -9.78
C ASP A 645 -7.52 0.75 -10.69
N THR A 646 -7.63 -0.10 -11.72
CA THR A 646 -8.82 -0.17 -12.59
C THR A 646 -9.92 -1.08 -12.02
N LEU A 647 -9.57 -2.25 -11.46
CA LEU A 647 -10.53 -3.20 -10.88
C LEU A 647 -11.45 -2.52 -9.85
N LEU A 648 -10.87 -1.70 -8.97
CA LEU A 648 -11.58 -1.05 -7.86
C LEU A 648 -12.62 -0.03 -8.34
N LEU A 649 -12.44 0.52 -9.55
CA LEU A 649 -13.40 1.40 -10.21
C LEU A 649 -14.58 0.63 -10.81
N GLY A 650 -14.36 -0.64 -11.16
CA GLY A 650 -15.37 -1.55 -11.67
C GLY A 650 -16.25 -2.19 -10.60
N ASN A 651 -17.25 -2.95 -11.05
CA ASN A 651 -18.12 -3.78 -10.22
C ASN A 651 -17.62 -5.24 -10.18
N SER A 652 -18.39 -6.12 -9.54
CA SER A 652 -18.05 -7.54 -9.36
C SER A 652 -17.93 -8.34 -10.66
N SER A 653 -18.34 -7.81 -11.82
CA SER A 653 -18.21 -8.47 -13.13
C SER A 653 -16.91 -8.17 -13.87
N PHE A 654 -16.20 -7.11 -13.49
CA PHE A 654 -14.95 -6.71 -14.14
C PHE A 654 -13.84 -7.79 -14.12
N PRO A 655 -13.69 -8.63 -13.07
CA PRO A 655 -12.71 -9.72 -13.07
C PRO A 655 -12.83 -10.69 -14.24
N PHE A 656 -14.05 -10.94 -14.74
CA PHE A 656 -14.25 -11.78 -15.93
C PHE A 656 -13.60 -11.18 -17.17
N CYS A 657 -13.67 -9.86 -17.31
CA CYS A 657 -13.06 -9.15 -18.43
C CYS A 657 -11.53 -9.24 -18.36
N ILE A 658 -10.95 -9.18 -17.16
CA ILE A 658 -9.51 -9.42 -16.94
C ILE A 658 -9.13 -10.85 -17.35
N GLY A 659 -9.88 -11.86 -16.89
CA GLY A 659 -9.63 -13.25 -17.25
C GLY A 659 -9.68 -13.48 -18.77
N VAL A 660 -10.69 -12.94 -19.45
CA VAL A 660 -10.80 -13.04 -20.92
C VAL A 660 -9.67 -12.28 -21.63
N ALA A 661 -9.28 -11.10 -21.14
CA ALA A 661 -8.17 -10.33 -21.72
C ALA A 661 -6.83 -11.09 -21.61
N ILE A 662 -6.57 -11.80 -20.51
CA ILE A 662 -5.40 -12.66 -20.35
C ILE A 662 -5.43 -13.79 -21.39
N LEU A 663 -6.58 -14.47 -21.53
CA LEU A 663 -6.75 -15.54 -22.52
C LEU A 663 -6.57 -15.03 -23.96
N GLN A 664 -7.07 -13.83 -24.28
CA GLN A 664 -6.90 -13.21 -25.59
C GLN A 664 -5.44 -12.89 -25.93
N GLN A 665 -4.60 -12.57 -24.94
CA GLN A 665 -3.16 -12.40 -25.17
C GLN A 665 -2.45 -13.73 -25.44
N LEU A 666 -2.96 -14.82 -24.88
CA LEU A 666 -2.42 -16.18 -25.08
C LEU A 666 -3.06 -16.92 -26.26
N ARG A 667 -4.06 -16.31 -26.91
CA ARG A 667 -4.95 -16.90 -27.90
C ARG A 667 -4.23 -17.73 -28.96
N ASP A 668 -3.22 -17.16 -29.62
CA ASP A 668 -2.54 -17.84 -30.72
C ASP A 668 -1.83 -19.12 -30.27
N ARG A 669 -1.29 -19.11 -29.04
CA ARG A 669 -0.66 -20.30 -28.44
C ARG A 669 -1.70 -21.33 -28.00
N LEU A 670 -2.83 -20.89 -27.46
CA LEU A 670 -3.91 -21.78 -27.03
C LEU A 670 -4.54 -22.51 -28.21
N LEU A 671 -4.81 -21.81 -29.31
CA LEU A 671 -5.39 -22.39 -30.52
C LEU A 671 -4.43 -23.37 -31.24
N ALA A 672 -3.13 -23.19 -31.08
CA ALA A 672 -2.12 -24.06 -31.68
C ALA A 672 -1.87 -25.36 -30.89
N ASN A 673 -2.35 -25.45 -29.65
CA ASN A 673 -1.96 -26.47 -28.68
C ASN A 673 -3.12 -27.37 -28.25
N GLY A 674 -2.80 -28.61 -27.86
CA GLY A 674 -3.74 -29.55 -27.25
C GLY A 674 -3.80 -29.40 -25.72
N PHE A 675 -4.49 -30.34 -25.07
CA PHE A 675 -4.73 -30.32 -23.62
C PHE A 675 -3.44 -30.25 -22.79
N ASN A 676 -2.46 -31.12 -23.08
CA ASN A 676 -1.23 -31.24 -22.29
C ASN A 676 -0.36 -29.98 -22.41
N GLU A 677 -0.23 -29.45 -23.62
CA GLU A 677 0.54 -28.24 -23.90
C GLU A 677 -0.11 -27.01 -23.26
N CYS A 678 -1.44 -26.95 -23.21
CA CYS A 678 -2.16 -25.92 -22.47
C CYS A 678 -1.89 -26.00 -20.96
N ILE A 679 -1.88 -27.19 -20.34
CA ILE A 679 -1.54 -27.33 -18.91
C ILE A 679 -0.13 -26.79 -18.61
N LEU A 680 0.85 -27.09 -19.48
CA LEU A 680 2.21 -26.57 -19.32
C LEU A 680 2.25 -25.05 -19.47
N LEU A 681 1.53 -24.49 -20.45
CA LEU A 681 1.46 -23.05 -20.69
C LEU A 681 0.93 -22.25 -19.48
N PHE A 682 -0.02 -22.79 -18.72
CA PHE A 682 -0.55 -22.12 -17.53
C PHE A 682 0.29 -22.38 -16.27
N SER A 683 1.05 -23.47 -16.24
CA SER A 683 2.00 -23.74 -15.17
C SER A 683 3.20 -22.78 -15.22
N ASP A 684 3.64 -22.44 -16.43
CA ASP A 684 4.67 -21.44 -16.70
C ASP A 684 4.08 -20.31 -17.58
N LEU A 685 3.27 -19.46 -16.95
CA LEU A 685 2.53 -18.42 -17.65
C LEU A 685 3.49 -17.45 -18.36
N PRO A 686 3.39 -17.27 -19.69
CA PRO A 686 4.19 -16.29 -20.40
C PRO A 686 3.99 -14.89 -19.85
N GLU A 687 4.96 -14.00 -20.11
CA GLU A 687 4.82 -12.62 -19.68
C GLU A 687 3.57 -11.95 -20.30
N ILE A 688 2.65 -11.53 -19.43
CA ILE A 688 1.46 -10.77 -19.79
C ILE A 688 1.75 -9.27 -19.73
N ASP A 689 1.37 -8.56 -20.79
CA ASP A 689 1.34 -7.10 -20.83
C ASP A 689 0.10 -6.60 -20.08
N ILE A 690 0.31 -6.00 -18.92
CA ILE A 690 -0.75 -5.53 -18.03
C ILE A 690 -1.42 -4.27 -18.56
N GLU A 691 -0.70 -3.38 -19.24
CA GLU A 691 -1.30 -2.18 -19.81
C GLU A 691 -2.27 -2.55 -20.94
N ARG A 692 -1.86 -3.48 -21.80
CA ARG A 692 -2.76 -4.09 -22.79
C ARG A 692 -3.92 -4.80 -22.11
N CYS A 693 -3.65 -5.58 -21.04
CA CYS A 693 -4.69 -6.31 -20.31
C CYS A 693 -5.76 -5.37 -19.76
N VAL A 694 -5.38 -4.27 -19.11
CA VAL A 694 -6.30 -3.26 -18.57
C VAL A 694 -7.13 -2.63 -19.69
N ARG A 695 -6.50 -2.19 -20.78
CA ARG A 695 -7.19 -1.58 -21.93
C ARG A 695 -8.21 -2.53 -22.56
N GLU A 696 -7.82 -3.77 -22.82
CA GLU A 696 -8.75 -4.77 -23.37
C GLU A 696 -9.86 -5.12 -22.38
N SER A 697 -9.56 -5.23 -21.08
CA SER A 697 -10.58 -5.48 -20.05
C SER A 697 -11.65 -4.41 -20.01
N ILE A 698 -11.27 -3.13 -20.14
CA ILE A 698 -12.23 -2.01 -20.22
C ILE A 698 -13.07 -2.13 -21.50
N ASN A 699 -12.44 -2.42 -22.64
CA ASN A 699 -13.14 -2.61 -23.90
C ASN A 699 -14.17 -3.76 -23.82
N LEU A 700 -13.75 -4.92 -23.32
CA LEU A 700 -14.62 -6.08 -23.09
C LEU A 700 -15.79 -5.71 -22.17
N PHE A 701 -15.53 -5.03 -21.06
CA PHE A 701 -16.55 -4.58 -20.12
C PHE A 701 -17.58 -3.64 -20.79
N CYS A 702 -17.16 -2.72 -21.64
CA CYS A 702 -18.07 -1.82 -22.36
C CYS A 702 -18.97 -2.53 -23.39
N TRP A 703 -18.56 -3.71 -23.88
CA TRP A 703 -19.35 -4.51 -24.82
C TRP A 703 -20.19 -5.60 -24.16
N THR A 704 -20.03 -5.81 -22.85
CA THR A 704 -20.78 -6.80 -22.08
C THR A 704 -22.04 -6.18 -21.49
N PRO A 705 -23.24 -6.66 -21.84
CA PRO A 705 -24.47 -6.28 -21.15
C PRO A 705 -24.36 -6.57 -19.64
N LYS A 706 -24.86 -5.67 -18.79
CA LYS A 706 -24.68 -5.76 -17.32
C LYS A 706 -25.19 -7.09 -16.75
N SER A 707 -26.35 -7.53 -17.23
CA SER A 707 -27.03 -8.75 -16.82
C SER A 707 -26.41 -10.03 -17.39
N ALA A 708 -25.52 -9.95 -18.39
CA ALA A 708 -24.84 -11.12 -18.95
C ALA A 708 -23.99 -11.85 -17.89
N THR A 709 -23.40 -11.08 -16.97
CA THR A 709 -22.54 -11.58 -15.88
C THR A 709 -23.27 -11.78 -14.55
N TYR A 710 -24.61 -11.79 -14.55
CA TYR A 710 -25.41 -11.98 -13.34
C TYR A 710 -25.08 -13.31 -12.66
N ARG A 711 -24.97 -13.25 -11.33
CA ARG A 711 -24.70 -14.37 -10.44
C ARG A 711 -25.52 -14.20 -9.18
N GLN A 712 -26.04 -15.30 -8.62
CA GLN A 712 -26.75 -15.28 -7.35
C GLN A 712 -25.81 -14.86 -6.21
N HIS A 713 -24.55 -15.29 -6.26
CA HIS A 713 -23.54 -14.99 -5.25
C HIS A 713 -22.63 -13.80 -5.64
N ALA A 714 -23.14 -12.83 -6.39
CA ALA A 714 -22.35 -11.67 -6.83
C ALA A 714 -22.02 -10.69 -5.69
N GLN A 715 -22.96 -10.47 -4.77
CA GLN A 715 -22.89 -9.50 -3.67
C GLN A 715 -23.80 -9.91 -2.50
N PRO A 716 -23.56 -9.41 -1.28
CA PRO A 716 -24.45 -9.63 -0.15
C PRO A 716 -25.86 -9.04 -0.38
N PRO A 717 -26.93 -9.67 0.14
CA PRO A 717 -28.27 -9.13 0.05
C PRO A 717 -28.37 -7.80 0.81
N LYS A 718 -28.98 -6.78 0.19
CA LYS A 718 -29.19 -5.47 0.83
C LYS A 718 -30.15 -5.63 2.03
N PRO A 719 -29.85 -5.05 3.21
CA PRO A 719 -30.78 -5.08 4.33
C PRO A 719 -32.06 -4.35 3.95
N THR A 720 -33.21 -5.02 4.13
CA THR A 720 -34.53 -4.41 3.96
C THR A 720 -34.65 -3.26 4.95
N SER A 721 -34.84 -2.03 4.47
CA SER A 721 -35.11 -0.89 5.34
C SER A 721 -36.40 -1.16 6.11
N ASP A 722 -36.28 -1.44 7.41
CA ASP A 722 -37.42 -1.59 8.29
C ASP A 722 -38.28 -0.33 8.24
N SER A 723 -39.57 -0.53 7.94
CA SER A 723 -40.61 0.48 7.99
C SER A 723 -40.97 0.82 9.44
N SER A 724 -40.03 1.41 10.19
CA SER A 724 -40.27 1.90 11.55
C SER A 724 -39.61 3.27 11.77
N GLY A 725 -40.35 4.33 11.44
CA GLY A 725 -40.58 5.52 12.28
C GLY A 725 -39.45 6.32 12.94
N VAL A 726 -38.16 6.05 12.72
CA VAL A 726 -37.06 6.88 13.22
C VAL A 726 -36.14 7.18 12.05
N ARG A 727 -36.13 8.44 11.60
CA ARG A 727 -35.21 8.97 10.59
C ARG A 727 -33.79 8.98 11.17
N SER A 728 -33.17 7.81 11.23
CA SER A 728 -31.73 7.66 11.13
C SER A 728 -31.34 8.09 9.73
N SER A 729 -30.58 9.18 9.63
CA SER A 729 -30.09 9.74 8.37
C SER A 729 -29.18 8.73 7.68
N THR A 730 -29.73 7.93 6.76
CA THR A 730 -28.96 7.25 5.73
C THR A 730 -28.22 8.33 4.91
N PRO A 731 -26.88 8.30 4.83
CA PRO A 731 -26.17 9.30 4.05
C PRO A 731 -26.56 9.14 2.58
N PHE A 732 -27.00 10.26 2.00
CA PHE A 732 -27.53 10.44 0.63
C PHE A 732 -26.53 10.11 -0.51
N PHE A 733 -25.43 9.40 -0.24
CA PHE A 733 -24.25 9.29 -1.11
C PHE A 733 -23.66 7.88 -1.22
N SER A 734 -24.49 6.83 -1.24
CA SER A 734 -24.04 5.53 -1.76
C SER A 734 -24.18 5.52 -3.29
N THR A 735 -23.11 5.91 -3.98
CA THR A 735 -22.88 5.67 -5.42
C THR A 735 -22.24 4.29 -5.64
N GLU A 736 -22.72 3.25 -4.95
CA GLU A 736 -22.97 2.04 -5.73
C GLU A 736 -23.85 2.48 -6.91
N CYS A 737 -23.57 2.06 -8.14
CA CYS A 737 -24.59 2.16 -9.18
C CYS A 737 -25.85 1.56 -8.53
N PRO A 738 -26.94 2.33 -8.31
CA PRO A 738 -28.11 1.75 -7.69
C PRO A 738 -28.53 0.66 -8.64
N ASP A 739 -28.31 -0.61 -8.28
CA ASP A 739 -28.99 -1.68 -8.98
C ASP A 739 -30.47 -1.32 -8.88
N PRO A 740 -31.15 -1.15 -10.02
CA PRO A 740 -32.55 -0.80 -10.00
C PRO A 740 -33.30 -1.80 -9.10
N PRO A 741 -34.33 -1.35 -8.35
CA PRO A 741 -35.14 -2.28 -7.56
C PRO A 741 -35.55 -3.44 -8.46
N LYS A 742 -35.38 -4.70 -8.01
CA LYS A 742 -35.72 -5.88 -8.79
C LYS A 742 -37.13 -5.73 -9.35
N THR A 743 -37.25 -5.43 -10.63
CA THR A 743 -38.53 -5.35 -11.33
C THR A 743 -38.85 -6.71 -11.94
N ASP A 744 -40.08 -6.90 -12.41
CA ASP A 744 -40.47 -8.09 -13.18
C ASP A 744 -39.65 -8.27 -14.48
N LEU A 745 -38.90 -7.24 -14.91
CA LEU A 745 -38.04 -7.25 -16.09
C LEU A 745 -36.59 -7.64 -15.77
N SER A 746 -36.25 -7.75 -14.48
CA SER A 746 -34.92 -8.15 -14.02
C SER A 746 -34.65 -9.65 -14.27
N ARG A 747 -33.37 -10.02 -14.31
CA ARG A 747 -32.93 -11.41 -14.51
C ARG A 747 -33.15 -12.22 -13.24
N GLU A 748 -33.68 -13.44 -13.40
CA GLU A 748 -33.84 -14.40 -12.31
C GLU A 748 -32.66 -15.38 -12.25
N SER A 749 -32.41 -15.96 -11.06
CA SER A 749 -31.46 -17.05 -10.90
C SER A 749 -32.03 -18.34 -11.49
N ILE A 750 -31.21 -19.06 -12.27
CA ILE A 750 -31.54 -20.39 -12.78
C ILE A 750 -30.74 -21.47 -12.03
N PRO A 751 -31.22 -22.71 -11.97
CA PRO A 751 -30.47 -23.82 -11.40
C PRO A 751 -29.09 -23.96 -12.05
N LEU A 752 -28.07 -24.31 -11.25
CA LEU A 752 -26.69 -24.43 -11.72
C LEU A 752 -26.52 -25.43 -12.88
N ASN A 753 -27.30 -26.52 -12.88
CA ASN A 753 -27.27 -27.51 -13.97
C ASN A 753 -27.75 -26.91 -15.30
N ASP A 754 -28.78 -26.06 -15.26
CA ASP A 754 -29.30 -25.38 -16.44
C ASP A 754 -28.29 -24.34 -16.92
N LEU A 755 -27.69 -23.57 -16.00
CA LEU A 755 -26.63 -22.60 -16.32
C LEU A 755 -25.43 -23.28 -17.01
N LYS A 756 -25.00 -24.44 -16.52
CA LYS A 756 -23.90 -25.23 -17.12
C LYS A 756 -24.23 -25.79 -18.49
N SER A 757 -25.51 -26.02 -18.78
CA SER A 757 -25.95 -26.49 -20.09
C SER A 757 -25.96 -25.39 -21.17
N GLU A 758 -25.95 -24.12 -20.75
CA GLU A 758 -26.00 -22.96 -21.64
C GLU A 758 -24.60 -22.44 -21.97
N VAL A 759 -24.28 -22.35 -23.27
CA VAL A 759 -23.00 -21.79 -23.76
C VAL A 759 -23.01 -20.27 -23.79
N SER A 760 -24.18 -19.65 -24.02
CA SER A 760 -24.33 -18.20 -24.16
C SER A 760 -24.95 -17.58 -22.91
N PRO A 761 -24.52 -16.38 -22.49
CA PRO A 761 -25.10 -15.71 -21.34
C PRO A 761 -26.52 -15.21 -21.62
N ARG A 762 -27.33 -15.12 -20.55
CA ARG A 762 -28.65 -14.50 -20.60
C ARG A 762 -28.60 -13.01 -20.29
N ILE A 763 -29.47 -12.23 -20.93
CA ILE A 763 -29.67 -10.81 -20.62
C ILE A 763 -31.08 -10.54 -20.09
N SER A 764 -31.22 -9.54 -19.22
CA SER A 764 -32.51 -9.08 -18.71
C SER A 764 -33.31 -8.33 -19.79
N ALA A 765 -34.62 -8.23 -19.57
CA ALA A 765 -35.47 -7.39 -20.42
C ALA A 765 -35.13 -5.90 -20.26
N GLU A 766 -34.71 -5.45 -19.08
CA GLU A 766 -34.23 -4.09 -18.83
C GLU A 766 -33.01 -3.74 -19.69
N ASP A 767 -31.99 -4.60 -19.68
CA ASP A 767 -30.79 -4.41 -20.50
C ASP A 767 -31.12 -4.41 -21.99
N LEU A 768 -32.06 -5.27 -22.42
CA LEU A 768 -32.51 -5.30 -23.81
C LEU A 768 -33.19 -3.97 -24.22
N ILE A 769 -34.01 -3.40 -23.35
CA ILE A 769 -34.71 -2.11 -23.58
C ILE A 769 -33.70 -0.97 -23.65
N ASP A 770 -32.78 -0.91 -22.70
CA ASP A 770 -31.72 0.09 -22.63
C ASP A 770 -30.80 0.03 -23.86
N LEU A 771 -30.41 -1.18 -24.29
CA LEU A 771 -29.55 -1.40 -25.46
C LEU A 771 -30.25 -1.11 -26.80
N CYS A 772 -31.56 -1.30 -26.88
CA CYS A 772 -32.35 -1.02 -28.08
C CYS A 772 -32.83 0.44 -28.16
N GLU A 773 -32.58 1.28 -27.13
CA GLU A 773 -33.15 2.63 -27.00
C GLU A 773 -34.69 2.67 -27.16
N LEU A 774 -35.39 1.61 -26.73
CA LEU A 774 -36.84 1.50 -26.90
C LEU A 774 -37.55 2.45 -25.93
N THR A 775 -38.34 3.39 -26.45
CA THR A 775 -39.07 4.35 -25.62
C THR A 775 -40.26 3.66 -24.93
N VAL A 776 -40.16 3.46 -23.61
CA VAL A 776 -41.27 3.03 -22.76
C VAL A 776 -42.23 4.20 -22.56
N THR A 777 -43.50 4.05 -22.96
CA THR A 777 -44.55 5.01 -22.61
C THR A 777 -44.98 4.80 -21.16
N GLY A 778 -44.28 5.44 -20.21
CA GLY A 778 -44.67 5.48 -18.80
C GLY A 778 -43.50 5.67 -17.82
N HIS A 779 -43.42 6.86 -17.22
CA HIS A 779 -42.67 7.22 -16.00
C HIS A 779 -41.30 6.58 -15.69
N PHE A 780 -40.24 6.94 -16.41
CA PHE A 780 -38.90 7.20 -15.83
C PHE A 780 -38.16 8.18 -16.76
N LYS A 781 -37.94 9.42 -16.30
CA LYS A 781 -37.12 10.42 -17.03
C LYS A 781 -35.71 10.42 -16.46
N THR A 782 -34.74 9.91 -17.21
CA THR A 782 -33.35 10.38 -17.14
C THR A 782 -33.00 11.05 -18.48
N PRO A 783 -32.38 12.24 -18.47
CA PRO A 783 -32.14 12.98 -19.71
C PRO A 783 -30.82 12.51 -20.35
N THR A 784 -30.88 11.67 -21.37
CA THR A 784 -29.75 11.45 -22.26
C THR A 784 -29.95 12.23 -23.56
N LYS A 785 -29.00 13.11 -23.86
CA LYS A 785 -28.92 13.90 -25.10
C LYS A 785 -28.94 12.95 -26.31
N LYS A 786 -29.94 13.11 -27.18
CA LYS A 786 -29.99 12.50 -28.51
C LYS A 786 -28.73 12.88 -29.30
N THR A 787 -27.82 11.93 -29.53
CA THR A 787 -26.83 12.03 -30.60
C THR A 787 -27.38 11.31 -31.82
N LYS A 788 -27.63 12.06 -32.89
CA LYS A 788 -28.10 11.53 -34.18
C LYS A 788 -27.01 10.67 -34.81
N SER A 789 -27.42 9.59 -35.49
CA SER A 789 -26.63 8.81 -36.47
C SER A 789 -25.56 7.84 -35.92
N SER A 790 -26.00 6.74 -35.28
CA SER A 790 -25.18 5.52 -35.12
C SER A 790 -25.96 4.32 -35.65
N LYS A 791 -25.30 3.42 -36.40
CA LYS A 791 -25.87 2.11 -36.79
C LYS A 791 -26.33 1.34 -35.53
N PRO A 792 -27.38 0.50 -35.61
CA PRO A 792 -27.86 -0.27 -34.45
C PRO A 792 -26.75 -1.15 -33.87
N LYS A 793 -26.58 -1.08 -32.54
CA LYS A 793 -25.54 -1.81 -31.77
C LYS A 793 -25.91 -3.26 -31.45
N LEU A 794 -27.17 -3.63 -31.70
CA LEU A 794 -27.79 -4.90 -31.32
C LEU A 794 -28.62 -5.44 -32.49
N LEU A 795 -28.74 -6.76 -32.57
CA LEU A 795 -29.73 -7.45 -33.41
C LEU A 795 -30.57 -8.39 -32.56
N VAL A 796 -31.89 -8.30 -32.67
CA VAL A 796 -32.81 -9.25 -32.03
C VAL A 796 -33.23 -10.30 -33.05
N VAL A 797 -33.02 -11.57 -32.74
CA VAL A 797 -33.39 -12.72 -33.57
C VAL A 797 -34.53 -13.45 -32.87
N ASP A 798 -35.72 -13.35 -33.43
CA ASP A 798 -36.91 -14.03 -32.92
C ASP A 798 -37.07 -15.39 -33.59
N ILE A 799 -36.92 -16.46 -32.79
CA ILE A 799 -36.93 -17.84 -33.27
C ILE A 799 -38.30 -18.51 -33.21
N ARG A 800 -39.35 -17.76 -32.85
CA ARG A 800 -40.74 -18.25 -32.86
C ARG A 800 -41.20 -18.52 -34.31
N ASN A 801 -42.28 -19.28 -34.44
CA ASN A 801 -42.92 -19.46 -35.74
C ASN A 801 -43.35 -18.09 -36.31
N SER A 802 -43.49 -18.01 -37.64
CA SER A 802 -43.77 -16.73 -38.30
C SER A 802 -45.15 -16.17 -37.97
N GLU A 803 -46.12 -17.00 -37.59
CA GLU A 803 -47.44 -16.53 -37.15
C GLU A 803 -47.36 -15.74 -35.84
N ASP A 804 -46.62 -16.26 -34.85
CA ASP A 804 -46.43 -15.61 -33.55
C ASP A 804 -45.55 -14.36 -33.64
N PHE A 805 -44.62 -14.32 -34.60
CA PHE A 805 -43.86 -13.12 -34.92
C PHE A 805 -44.76 -12.02 -35.50
N ILE A 806 -45.60 -12.37 -36.48
CA ILE A 806 -46.55 -11.43 -37.10
C ILE A 806 -47.55 -10.92 -36.06
N ARG A 807 -48.01 -11.76 -35.12
CA ARG A 807 -48.91 -11.35 -34.03
C ARG A 807 -48.33 -10.31 -33.09
N GLY A 808 -47.01 -10.14 -33.04
CA GLY A 808 -46.34 -9.15 -32.20
C GLY A 808 -44.87 -9.46 -32.04
N HIS A 809 -44.00 -8.53 -32.42
CA HIS A 809 -42.54 -8.68 -32.36
C HIS A 809 -41.85 -7.42 -31.83
N ILE A 810 -40.58 -7.53 -31.45
CA ILE A 810 -39.78 -6.38 -31.03
C ILE A 810 -39.40 -5.56 -32.26
N SER A 811 -39.58 -4.24 -32.22
CA SER A 811 -39.27 -3.38 -33.37
C SER A 811 -37.82 -3.57 -33.84
N GLY A 812 -37.64 -3.84 -35.13
CA GLY A 812 -36.31 -4.05 -35.75
C GLY A 812 -35.73 -5.46 -35.56
N SER A 813 -36.48 -6.40 -34.98
CA SER A 813 -36.08 -7.81 -34.92
C SER A 813 -36.26 -8.53 -36.26
N ILE A 814 -35.51 -9.62 -36.45
CA ILE A 814 -35.67 -10.53 -37.59
C ILE A 814 -36.28 -11.84 -37.13
N ASN A 815 -37.11 -12.47 -37.97
CA ASN A 815 -37.67 -13.79 -37.68
C ASN A 815 -36.85 -14.89 -38.35
N ILE A 816 -36.34 -15.84 -37.55
CA ILE A 816 -35.67 -17.06 -38.03
C ILE A 816 -36.27 -18.24 -37.27
N PRO A 817 -37.39 -18.83 -37.75
CA PRO A 817 -38.06 -19.92 -37.05
C PRO A 817 -37.12 -21.09 -36.76
N PHE A 818 -37.09 -21.56 -35.51
CA PHE A 818 -36.19 -22.64 -35.07
C PHE A 818 -36.24 -23.89 -35.96
N SER A 819 -37.44 -24.30 -36.39
CA SER A 819 -37.65 -25.50 -37.21
C SER A 819 -37.07 -25.44 -38.62
N ALA A 820 -36.77 -24.23 -39.13
CA ALA A 820 -36.25 -24.02 -40.48
C ALA A 820 -34.84 -23.40 -40.48
N ALA A 821 -34.26 -23.16 -39.30
CA ALA A 821 -33.03 -22.40 -39.15
C ALA A 821 -31.76 -23.18 -39.51
N PHE A 822 -31.74 -24.49 -39.24
CA PHE A 822 -30.56 -25.33 -39.41
C PHE A 822 -30.83 -26.52 -40.34
N THR A 823 -29.83 -26.88 -41.14
CA THR A 823 -29.81 -28.10 -41.94
C THR A 823 -29.62 -29.33 -41.04
N ALA A 824 -29.80 -30.53 -41.60
CA ALA A 824 -29.54 -31.78 -40.88
C ALA A 824 -28.08 -31.88 -40.36
N ASP A 825 -27.15 -31.21 -41.05
CA ASP A 825 -25.73 -31.14 -40.70
C ASP A 825 -25.41 -30.05 -39.66
N GLY A 826 -26.42 -29.29 -39.20
CA GLY A 826 -26.29 -28.24 -38.20
C GLY A 826 -25.77 -26.91 -38.73
N GLU A 827 -25.75 -26.71 -40.05
CA GLU A 827 -25.40 -25.43 -40.68
C GLU A 827 -26.63 -24.52 -40.80
N LEU A 828 -26.43 -23.21 -40.74
CA LEU A 828 -27.50 -22.25 -40.92
C LEU A 828 -28.03 -22.30 -42.36
N THR A 829 -29.35 -22.44 -42.53
CA THR A 829 -29.99 -22.45 -43.86
C THR A 829 -29.73 -21.12 -44.59
N GLN A 830 -29.40 -21.19 -45.88
CA GLN A 830 -29.12 -20.01 -46.69
C GLN A 830 -30.42 -19.25 -46.98
N GLY A 831 -30.49 -17.98 -46.60
CA GLY A 831 -31.67 -17.14 -46.81
C GLY A 831 -31.38 -15.64 -46.67
N PRO A 832 -32.42 -14.79 -46.80
CA PRO A 832 -32.27 -13.33 -46.68
C PRO A 832 -31.67 -12.91 -45.33
N PHE A 833 -32.00 -13.64 -44.27
CA PHE A 833 -31.53 -13.39 -42.90
C PHE A 833 -30.03 -13.68 -42.71
N THR A 834 -29.41 -14.54 -43.52
CA THR A 834 -27.98 -14.87 -43.42
C THR A 834 -27.12 -13.64 -43.71
N SER A 835 -27.51 -12.84 -44.70
CA SER A 835 -26.83 -11.57 -45.03
C SER A 835 -26.93 -10.55 -43.90
N VAL A 836 -28.09 -10.51 -43.22
CA VAL A 836 -28.33 -9.62 -42.08
C VAL A 836 -27.47 -10.07 -40.90
N LEU A 837 -27.52 -11.35 -40.52
CA LEU A 837 -26.69 -11.91 -39.43
C LEU A 837 -25.20 -11.63 -39.67
N GLN A 838 -24.71 -11.84 -40.89
CA GLN A 838 -23.31 -11.56 -41.24
C GLN A 838 -22.96 -10.07 -41.11
N SER A 839 -23.88 -9.15 -41.48
CA SER A 839 -23.68 -7.70 -41.33
C SER A 839 -23.64 -7.23 -39.87
N PHE A 840 -24.15 -8.04 -38.95
CA PHE A 840 -24.12 -7.81 -37.50
C PHE A 840 -23.06 -8.66 -36.77
N LYS A 841 -22.20 -9.39 -37.50
CA LYS A 841 -21.10 -10.13 -36.88
C LYS A 841 -20.20 -9.18 -36.08
N GLY A 842 -19.95 -9.51 -34.80
CA GLY A 842 -19.20 -8.65 -33.88
C GLY A 842 -20.07 -7.63 -33.12
N LYS A 843 -21.38 -7.54 -33.36
CA LYS A 843 -22.33 -6.82 -32.51
C LYS A 843 -23.03 -7.79 -31.57
N VAL A 844 -23.73 -7.26 -30.57
CA VAL A 844 -24.53 -8.11 -29.67
C VAL A 844 -25.73 -8.65 -30.46
N ILE A 845 -25.99 -9.95 -30.36
CA ILE A 845 -27.13 -10.62 -30.99
C ILE A 845 -27.93 -11.30 -29.89
N VAL A 846 -29.22 -10.99 -29.78
CA VAL A 846 -30.10 -11.50 -28.72
C VAL A 846 -31.11 -12.46 -29.33
N ILE A 847 -31.06 -13.71 -28.90
CA ILE A 847 -31.98 -14.76 -29.30
C ILE A 847 -33.22 -14.68 -28.40
N VAL A 848 -34.38 -14.51 -29.04
CA VAL A 848 -35.68 -14.40 -28.37
C VAL A 848 -36.57 -15.53 -28.84
N GLY A 849 -37.18 -16.23 -27.89
CA GLY A 849 -38.11 -17.31 -28.17
C GLY A 849 -39.12 -17.48 -27.05
N GLN A 850 -39.96 -18.51 -27.18
CA GLN A 850 -40.93 -18.89 -26.15
C GLN A 850 -40.47 -20.11 -25.34
N VAL A 851 -39.68 -21.00 -25.96
CA VAL A 851 -39.13 -22.21 -25.33
C VAL A 851 -37.65 -21.99 -25.04
N ALA A 852 -37.28 -21.97 -23.76
CA ALA A 852 -35.90 -21.70 -23.31
C ALA A 852 -34.87 -22.68 -23.91
N LYS A 853 -35.24 -23.96 -24.03
CA LYS A 853 -34.37 -24.99 -24.62
C LYS A 853 -34.02 -24.69 -26.08
N HIS A 854 -35.02 -24.31 -26.90
CA HIS A 854 -34.77 -23.96 -28.31
C HIS A 854 -33.90 -22.71 -28.44
N THR A 855 -34.08 -21.71 -27.57
CA THR A 855 -33.22 -20.51 -27.59
C THR A 855 -31.78 -20.83 -27.22
N ALA A 856 -31.56 -21.72 -26.25
CA ALA A 856 -30.22 -22.15 -25.84
C ALA A 856 -29.53 -22.97 -26.93
N GLU A 857 -30.23 -23.92 -27.54
CA GLU A 857 -29.72 -24.72 -28.66
C GLU A 857 -29.37 -23.85 -29.86
N PHE A 858 -30.25 -22.92 -30.25
CA PHE A 858 -30.00 -21.98 -31.36
C PHE A 858 -28.76 -21.11 -31.09
N ALA A 859 -28.63 -20.59 -29.88
CA ALA A 859 -27.45 -19.80 -29.48
C ALA A 859 -26.16 -20.64 -29.54
N ALA A 860 -26.19 -21.87 -29.05
CA ALA A 860 -25.04 -22.78 -29.10
C ALA A 860 -24.59 -23.09 -30.54
N HIS A 861 -25.53 -23.27 -31.48
CA HIS A 861 -25.20 -23.43 -32.90
C HIS A 861 -24.50 -22.19 -33.48
N LEU A 862 -24.97 -20.98 -33.17
CA LEU A 862 -24.31 -19.75 -33.63
C LEU A 862 -22.91 -19.59 -33.05
N VAL A 863 -22.70 -19.92 -31.77
CA VAL A 863 -21.37 -19.93 -31.14
C VAL A 863 -20.45 -20.95 -31.80
N LYS A 864 -20.94 -22.16 -32.11
CA LYS A 864 -20.19 -23.18 -32.87
C LYS A 864 -19.77 -22.66 -34.26
N MET A 865 -20.61 -21.85 -34.89
CA MET A 865 -20.31 -21.14 -36.15
C MET A 865 -19.43 -19.88 -35.97
N LYS A 866 -18.83 -19.67 -34.80
CA LYS A 866 -17.92 -18.55 -34.48
C LYS A 866 -18.58 -17.17 -34.60
N TYR A 867 -19.87 -17.05 -34.28
CA TYR A 867 -20.50 -15.76 -34.07
C TYR A 867 -20.26 -15.29 -32.63
N PRO A 868 -19.56 -14.15 -32.42
CA PRO A 868 -19.36 -13.61 -31.09
C PRO A 868 -20.61 -12.86 -30.61
N ARG A 869 -20.65 -12.60 -29.31
CA ARG A 869 -21.61 -11.75 -28.60
C ARG A 869 -23.08 -12.20 -28.71
N ILE A 870 -23.29 -13.51 -28.69
CA ILE A 870 -24.62 -14.12 -28.64
C ILE A 870 -25.14 -14.11 -27.21
N CYS A 871 -26.37 -13.62 -27.02
CA CYS A 871 -27.10 -13.63 -25.77
C CYS A 871 -28.49 -14.27 -25.94
N ILE A 872 -29.06 -14.72 -24.84
CA ILE A 872 -30.45 -15.20 -24.79
C ILE A 872 -31.27 -14.23 -23.93
N LEU A 873 -32.49 -13.88 -24.36
CA LEU A 873 -33.39 -13.09 -23.51
C LEU A 873 -33.94 -13.94 -22.36
N ASP A 874 -33.67 -13.52 -21.13
CA ASP A 874 -34.22 -14.17 -19.94
C ASP A 874 -35.75 -14.11 -19.94
N GLY A 875 -36.42 -15.23 -19.63
CA GLY A 875 -37.88 -15.36 -19.68
C GLY A 875 -38.52 -15.22 -21.08
N GLY A 876 -37.71 -15.06 -22.14
CA GLY A 876 -38.15 -14.99 -23.53
C GLY A 876 -39.08 -13.81 -23.84
N ILE A 877 -39.85 -13.93 -24.92
CA ILE A 877 -40.74 -12.84 -25.37
C ILE A 877 -41.83 -12.49 -24.33
N ASN A 878 -42.17 -13.42 -23.44
CA ASN A 878 -43.22 -13.23 -22.44
C ASN A 878 -42.85 -12.17 -21.40
N LYS A 879 -41.55 -12.01 -21.05
CA LYS A 879 -41.11 -10.92 -20.15
C LYS A 879 -41.27 -9.53 -20.78
N ILE A 880 -41.31 -9.43 -22.11
CA ILE A 880 -41.48 -8.15 -22.82
C ILE A 880 -42.96 -7.79 -22.99
N LYS A 881 -43.88 -8.77 -23.05
CA LYS A 881 -45.32 -8.52 -23.29
C LYS A 881 -45.94 -7.43 -22.38
N PRO A 882 -45.69 -7.40 -21.06
CA PRO A 882 -46.29 -6.40 -20.16
C PRO A 882 -45.83 -4.95 -20.44
N THR A 883 -44.72 -4.76 -21.15
CA THR A 883 -44.12 -3.43 -21.39
C THR A 883 -44.82 -2.64 -22.49
N GLY A 884 -45.65 -3.29 -23.32
CA GLY A 884 -46.27 -2.67 -24.49
C GLY A 884 -45.31 -2.36 -25.65
N LEU A 885 -44.05 -2.83 -25.59
CA LEU A 885 -43.02 -2.56 -26.60
C LEU A 885 -43.09 -3.47 -27.85
N LEU A 886 -44.08 -4.36 -27.94
CA LEU A 886 -44.26 -5.22 -29.09
C LEU A 886 -44.98 -4.46 -30.21
N THR A 887 -44.34 -4.43 -31.38
CA THR A 887 -44.93 -3.97 -32.63
C THR A 887 -45.95 -4.99 -33.10
N VAL A 888 -47.22 -4.59 -33.09
CA VAL A 888 -48.34 -5.35 -33.63
C VAL A 888 -48.75 -4.74 -34.98
N PRO A 889 -49.10 -5.55 -35.99
CA PRO A 889 -49.63 -5.04 -37.25
C PRO A 889 -50.89 -4.23 -36.99
N SER A 890 -50.99 -3.05 -37.60
CA SER A 890 -52.25 -2.29 -37.61
C SER A 890 -53.37 -3.20 -38.11
N PRO A 891 -54.54 -3.27 -37.45
CA PRO A 891 -55.67 -3.99 -38.01
C PRO A 891 -55.94 -3.40 -39.40
N GLN A 892 -55.83 -4.23 -40.44
CA GLN A 892 -56.30 -3.86 -41.76
C GLN A 892 -57.80 -3.59 -41.61
N ILE A 893 -58.20 -2.32 -41.73
CA ILE A 893 -59.60 -1.91 -41.84
C ILE A 893 -60.08 -2.24 -43.24
#